data_AF-A0A948JKU6-F1
#
_entry.id   AF-A0A948JKU6-F1
#
_cell.length_a   1.000
_cell.length_b   1.000
_cell.length_c   1.000
_cell.angle_alpha   90.00
_cell.angle_beta   90.00
_cell.angle_gamma   90.00
#
_symmetry.space_group_name_H-M   'P 1'
#
loop_
_entity.id
_entity.type
_entity.pdbx_description
1 polymer ?
#
loop_
_entity_poly.entity_id
_entity_poly.type
_entity_poly.pdbx_seq_one_letter_code
_entity_poly.pdbx_strand_id
1 'polypeptide(L)'
;MTTADLQEYIGVIERMKSSLNSADFDQVFSLLTSDLPKSKQFLLKMELKRMAQPCNFYIDLRGHVDGDVRAYEHQGKTHYMDANAVNVFERGLKQYGAYTVGLYEEVMNTENNFRVMHRKQTEQRVKTALQQSGSSEAEAEEPTAVHNQYARIIPIGNYTVRRDERMHFSIDVELELAGKRYRASTSDLSVSGCKLKLQQPLQLEPGQQVRLHFTGLEQEYMLGFAAGILYRLVDTEQQGANLYWRMQRLPGNDEQQFATFLQKFISGNKRRYKVNLDSVSQSLLSKGYEQFYLPKLSSLPVYIAVRDGAPLPLCALTTDFNKATWQHFLDEQHQAVFNTVLSVRRLKAILQLPQQDKSTILYSFTHAVKGKLFFYTATSEELLEDDALRQLFFGFGATKAGWRVFQLNIQRVNPAMAEMPPTVPEADNGQKNAGLSSLIKQYIQDIRYIATLSDISSDRSTDWYQNYPVDQQLLKNLARFGHKKTPQQPPCEAVAMQYVNLRSESRYLYKTSIAISDKEQPAPLTGHSRDFSSKGLQLETTLPVRFQKGDVLLLDLPDMQKISNKYPLTALPYEVMAVSKSRTIMNLRAHEGAEPHTGRLFFQQLIQNNRAKLTPAEESPRYPGLSTALRNMYLNVQNHFTLYLHRKGIRYEVNTVTQGNNPASLHLLLSLFSADINKQDLALILQNNAASLHFAQHLKQMKRLEAPKSYEMFLVISQTNDTAELSCMFDYEFRDEQHKRQFVLNALQHKIIFSYRLQLCRTGRPDVDFIAAELSYISAYAIHKAKLLEEELWSVAGMIDAVDISDEVPWRYGAASDVYQRQQQRQQSLLNKLQQAVP
;
A
#
# COMPACT_ATOMS: atom_id res chain seq x y z
N MET A 1 25.87 26.99 13.95
CA MET A 1 25.96 25.61 14.47
C MET A 1 27.35 25.44 15.02
N THR A 2 27.52 25.31 16.34
CA THR A 2 28.80 24.89 16.93
C THR A 2 28.97 23.38 16.72
N THR A 3 30.16 22.94 16.32
CA THR A 3 30.50 21.51 16.26
C THR A 3 30.29 20.86 17.63
N ALA A 4 29.93 19.57 17.67
CA ALA A 4 29.63 18.85 18.92
C ALA A 4 30.78 18.95 19.95
N ASP A 5 32.02 19.06 19.47
CA ASP A 5 33.24 19.20 20.29
C ASP A 5 33.38 20.56 21.02
N LEU A 6 32.61 21.58 20.63
CA LEU A 6 32.64 22.92 21.24
C LEU A 6 31.49 23.17 22.23
N GLN A 7 30.57 22.21 22.37
CA GLN A 7 29.35 22.35 23.17
C GLN A 7 29.65 22.47 24.68
N GLU A 8 30.75 21.85 25.14
CA GLU A 8 31.24 21.94 26.53
C GLU A 8 31.80 23.34 26.89
N TYR A 9 32.10 24.18 25.89
CA TYR A 9 32.77 25.47 26.06
C TYR A 9 31.87 26.68 25.76
N ILE A 10 30.56 26.47 25.67
CA ILE A 10 29.57 27.54 25.42
C ILE A 10 29.72 28.70 26.42
N GLY A 11 30.02 28.40 27.69
CA GLY A 11 30.23 29.44 28.72
C GLY A 11 31.40 30.38 28.44
N VAL A 12 32.47 29.89 27.80
CA VAL A 12 33.60 30.73 27.36
C VAL A 12 33.20 31.57 26.15
N ILE A 13 32.43 30.99 25.23
CA ILE A 13 31.94 31.68 24.02
C ILE A 13 31.04 32.86 24.43
N GLU A 14 30.07 32.66 25.33
CA GLU A 14 29.16 33.71 25.81
C GLU A 14 29.89 34.89 26.48
N ARG A 15 30.90 34.61 27.32
CA ARG A 15 31.71 35.66 27.97
C ARG A 15 32.55 36.46 26.98
N MET A 16 32.96 35.84 25.87
CA MET A 16 33.79 36.50 24.86
C MET A 16 32.98 37.32 23.85
N LYS A 17 31.66 37.12 23.73
CA LYS A 17 30.80 37.82 22.74
C LYS A 17 30.93 39.34 22.78
N SER A 18 30.95 39.94 23.98
CA SER A 18 31.08 41.39 24.18
C SER A 18 32.47 41.96 23.86
N SER A 19 33.49 41.10 23.79
CA SER A 19 34.88 41.48 23.59
C SER A 19 35.42 41.00 22.24
N LEU A 20 34.58 40.46 21.35
CA LEU A 20 34.97 39.90 20.06
C LEU A 20 35.67 40.91 19.14
N ASN A 21 35.32 42.19 19.27
CA ASN A 21 35.84 43.28 18.45
C ASN A 21 36.76 44.23 19.26
N SER A 22 37.18 43.86 20.48
CA SER A 22 38.07 44.69 21.30
C SER A 22 39.55 44.45 20.95
N ALA A 23 40.38 45.48 21.14
CA ALA A 23 41.83 45.37 20.95
C ALA A 23 42.47 44.35 21.91
N ASP A 24 41.84 44.09 23.06
CA ASP A 24 42.33 43.20 24.11
C ASP A 24 41.86 41.74 23.94
N PHE A 25 41.16 41.40 22.85
CA PHE A 25 40.59 40.08 22.60
C PHE A 25 41.61 38.94 22.81
N ASP A 26 42.82 39.07 22.27
CA ASP A 26 43.84 38.02 22.35
C ASP A 26 44.39 37.82 23.77
N GLN A 27 44.42 38.87 24.59
CA GLN A 27 44.86 38.79 25.99
C GLN A 27 43.78 38.13 26.85
N VAL A 28 42.53 38.56 26.71
CA VAL A 28 41.39 38.02 27.46
C VAL A 28 41.12 36.56 27.07
N PHE A 29 41.24 36.21 25.78
CA PHE A 29 41.09 34.84 25.29
C PHE A 29 42.17 33.91 25.88
N SER A 30 43.42 34.36 25.93
CA SER A 30 44.52 33.57 26.48
C SER A 30 44.35 33.32 27.98
N LEU A 31 43.78 34.28 28.72
CA LEU A 31 43.56 34.17 30.16
C LEU A 31 42.41 33.20 30.47
N LEU A 32 41.30 33.29 29.73
CA LEU A 32 40.11 32.45 29.88
C LEU A 32 40.25 31.01 29.35
N THR A 33 41.30 30.70 28.60
CA THR A 33 41.50 29.37 28.00
C THR A 33 42.84 28.74 28.35
N SER A 34 43.56 29.30 29.33
CA SER A 34 44.92 28.89 29.72
C SER A 34 45.04 27.42 30.16
N ASP A 35 43.95 26.88 30.67
CA ASP A 35 43.73 25.51 31.15
C ASP A 35 43.32 24.52 30.04
N LEU A 36 43.10 25.00 28.81
CA LEU A 36 42.70 24.18 27.67
C LEU A 36 43.88 23.72 26.80
N PRO A 37 43.81 22.54 26.17
CA PRO A 37 44.79 22.12 25.17
C PRO A 37 44.85 23.09 23.97
N LYS A 38 46.06 23.31 23.42
CA LYS A 38 46.29 24.23 22.28
C LYS A 38 45.38 23.96 21.07
N SER A 39 45.09 22.69 20.79
CA SER A 39 44.17 22.30 19.70
C SER A 39 42.75 22.80 19.94
N LYS A 40 42.25 22.71 21.18
CA LYS A 40 40.91 23.22 21.57
C LYS A 40 40.88 24.75 21.62
N GLN A 41 41.93 25.39 22.13
CA GLN A 41 42.08 26.85 22.09
C GLN A 41 42.03 27.36 20.64
N PHE A 42 42.70 26.69 19.71
CA PHE A 42 42.68 27.06 18.30
C PHE A 42 41.28 26.97 17.69
N LEU A 43 40.55 25.87 17.93
CA LEU A 43 39.17 25.70 17.43
C LEU A 43 38.20 26.73 18.02
N LEU A 44 38.29 27.01 19.33
CA LEU A 44 37.52 28.05 20.00
C LEU A 44 37.80 29.44 19.41
N LYS A 45 39.08 29.75 19.18
CA LYS A 45 39.51 31.03 18.58
C LYS A 45 39.00 31.16 17.14
N MET A 46 39.01 30.08 16.36
CA MET A 46 38.46 30.07 15.01
C MET A 46 36.94 30.31 15.01
N GLU A 47 36.21 29.67 15.91
CA GLU A 47 34.75 29.82 15.99
C GLU A 47 34.36 31.23 16.46
N LEU A 48 35.05 31.79 17.44
CA LEU A 48 34.84 33.18 17.89
C LEU A 48 35.13 34.19 16.76
N LYS A 49 36.22 33.98 16.00
CA LYS A 49 36.53 34.82 14.83
C LYS A 49 35.48 34.69 13.72
N ARG A 50 34.95 33.48 13.48
CA ARG A 50 33.85 33.25 12.53
C ARG A 50 32.58 34.00 12.95
N MET A 51 32.21 33.90 14.22
CA MET A 51 31.03 34.57 14.76
C MET A 51 31.13 36.10 14.72
N ALA A 52 32.34 36.65 14.82
CA ALA A 52 32.60 38.09 14.74
C ALA A 52 32.58 38.65 13.30
N GLN A 53 32.57 37.81 12.26
CA GLN A 53 32.56 38.28 10.87
C GLN A 53 31.29 39.09 10.57
N PRO A 54 31.38 40.21 9.83
CA PRO A 54 30.22 40.96 9.37
C PRO A 54 29.25 40.08 8.56
N CYS A 55 27.96 40.16 8.86
CA CYS A 55 26.93 39.39 8.16
C CYS A 55 26.24 40.25 7.10
N ASN A 56 26.11 39.68 5.90
CA ASN A 56 25.37 40.31 4.81
C ASN A 56 24.01 39.69 4.51
N PHE A 57 23.61 38.63 5.22
CA PHE A 57 22.38 37.89 4.96
C PHE A 57 21.14 38.65 5.42
N TYR A 58 20.05 38.50 4.66
CA TYR A 58 18.72 38.94 5.06
C TYR A 58 18.11 37.91 6.03
N ILE A 59 17.31 38.39 6.98
CA ILE A 59 16.57 37.53 7.93
C ILE A 59 15.13 37.53 7.46
N ASP A 60 14.59 36.35 7.13
CA ASP A 60 13.18 36.18 6.77
C ASP A 60 12.59 34.99 7.53
N LEU A 61 11.75 35.30 8.52
CA LEU A 61 11.12 34.32 9.41
C LEU A 61 9.68 33.97 9.02
N ARG A 62 9.17 34.50 7.89
CA ARG A 62 7.80 34.22 7.43
C ARG A 62 7.60 32.71 7.22
N GLY A 63 6.65 32.12 7.94
CA GLY A 63 6.38 30.68 7.88
C GLY A 63 7.39 29.79 8.63
N HIS A 64 8.33 30.38 9.38
CA HIS A 64 9.35 29.68 10.16
C HIS A 64 9.21 29.84 11.68
N VAL A 65 8.38 30.78 12.14
CA VAL A 65 8.12 31.06 13.56
C VAL A 65 6.62 31.12 13.87
N ASP A 66 6.27 30.87 15.13
CA ASP A 66 4.90 30.90 15.66
C ASP A 66 4.42 32.33 16.05
N GLY A 67 4.90 33.36 15.34
CA GLY A 67 4.63 34.76 15.66
C GLY A 67 4.38 35.62 14.43
N ASP A 68 3.71 36.76 14.62
CA ASP A 68 3.41 37.71 13.55
C ASP A 68 4.69 38.40 13.05
N VAL A 69 5.11 38.03 11.84
CA VAL A 69 6.33 38.53 11.20
C VAL A 69 6.07 39.87 10.49
N ARG A 70 6.86 40.89 10.81
CA ARG A 70 6.77 42.25 10.22
C ARG A 70 8.10 42.67 9.60
N ALA A 71 8.04 43.65 8.69
CA ALA A 71 9.24 44.26 8.11
C ALA A 71 9.97 45.10 9.16
N TYR A 72 11.28 44.91 9.29
CA TYR A 72 12.19 45.61 10.18
C TYR A 72 13.44 46.05 9.40
N GLU A 73 13.71 47.35 9.37
CA GLU A 73 14.79 47.92 8.56
C GLU A 73 16.05 48.18 9.41
N HIS A 74 17.21 47.71 8.93
CA HIS A 74 18.50 47.96 9.56
C HIS A 74 19.57 48.19 8.49
N GLN A 75 20.28 49.33 8.56
CA GLN A 75 21.34 49.72 7.61
C GLN A 75 20.92 49.58 6.12
N GLY A 76 19.70 50.00 5.77
CA GLY A 76 19.16 49.93 4.41
C GLY A 76 18.76 48.53 3.94
N LYS A 77 18.73 47.54 4.84
CA LYS A 77 18.23 46.18 4.57
C LYS A 77 16.92 45.96 5.30
N THR A 78 15.91 45.44 4.60
CA THR A 78 14.64 45.05 5.18
C THR A 78 14.66 43.57 5.56
N HIS A 79 14.57 43.29 6.85
CA HIS A 79 14.42 41.97 7.43
C HIS A 79 12.93 41.70 7.72
N TYR A 80 12.50 40.45 7.71
CA TYR A 80 11.16 40.04 8.10
C TYR A 80 11.27 39.20 9.39
N MET A 81 10.96 39.82 10.53
CA MET A 81 11.14 39.24 11.86
C MET A 81 9.87 39.41 12.72
N ASP A 82 9.62 38.48 13.63
CA ASP A 82 8.58 38.64 14.66
C ASP A 82 9.12 39.45 15.84
N ALA A 83 8.25 39.84 16.78
CA ALA A 83 8.63 40.68 17.92
C ALA A 83 9.75 40.04 18.78
N ASN A 84 9.77 38.72 18.92
CA ASN A 84 10.82 38.03 19.67
C ASN A 84 12.18 38.10 18.94
N ALA A 85 12.21 37.81 17.64
CA ALA A 85 13.42 37.93 16.84
C ALA A 85 13.97 39.35 16.78
N VAL A 86 13.11 40.38 16.74
CA VAL A 86 13.55 41.79 16.82
C VAL A 86 14.24 42.08 18.16
N ASN A 87 13.68 41.63 19.29
CA ASN A 87 14.31 41.80 20.60
C ASN A 87 15.67 41.11 20.70
N VAL A 88 15.79 39.89 20.15
CA VAL A 88 17.08 39.16 20.10
C VAL A 88 18.07 39.86 19.19
N PHE A 89 17.61 40.38 18.05
CA PHE A 89 18.44 41.12 17.10
C PHE A 89 19.00 42.41 17.73
N GLU A 90 18.17 43.21 18.40
CA GLU A 90 18.62 44.45 19.07
C GLU A 90 19.56 44.18 20.26
N ARG A 91 19.26 43.16 21.08
CA ARG A 91 20.14 42.76 22.18
C ARG A 91 21.49 42.28 21.66
N GLY A 92 21.48 41.47 20.60
CA GLY A 92 22.69 40.98 19.99
C GLY A 92 23.49 42.08 19.29
N LEU A 93 22.86 43.10 18.70
CA LEU A 93 23.58 44.27 18.17
C LEU A 93 24.38 44.98 19.27
N LYS A 94 23.82 45.11 20.49
CA LYS A 94 24.55 45.68 21.64
C LYS A 94 25.69 44.78 22.12
N GLN A 95 25.52 43.46 22.02
CA GLN A 95 26.51 42.49 22.50
C GLN A 95 27.66 42.26 21.52
N TYR A 96 27.38 42.18 20.22
CA TYR A 96 28.40 41.97 19.17
C TYR A 96 28.97 43.29 18.62
N GLY A 97 28.31 44.42 18.88
CA GLY A 97 28.69 45.75 18.40
C GLY A 97 28.35 46.03 16.91
N ALA A 98 28.05 45.00 16.13
CA ALA A 98 27.66 45.09 14.72
C ALA A 98 26.77 43.90 14.31
N TYR A 99 26.20 43.97 13.10
CA TYR A 99 25.49 42.82 12.54
C TYR A 99 26.48 41.75 12.04
N THR A 100 26.63 40.68 12.81
CA THR A 100 27.62 39.61 12.57
C THR A 100 26.98 38.25 12.29
N VAL A 101 27.77 37.29 11.81
CA VAL A 101 27.31 35.92 11.54
C VAL A 101 26.78 35.26 12.82
N GLY A 102 27.40 35.54 13.97
CA GLY A 102 26.92 35.07 15.27
C GLY A 102 25.51 35.60 15.60
N LEU A 103 25.26 36.88 15.37
CA LEU A 103 23.94 37.48 15.59
C LEU A 103 22.87 36.91 14.65
N TYR A 104 23.19 36.73 13.37
CA TYR A 104 22.30 36.09 12.41
C TYR A 104 21.89 34.67 12.84
N GLU A 105 22.86 33.87 13.30
CA GLU A 105 22.60 32.52 13.80
C GLU A 105 21.76 32.52 15.09
N GLU A 106 21.95 33.51 15.98
CA GLU A 106 21.18 33.64 17.21
C GLU A 106 19.70 33.93 16.91
N VAL A 107 19.43 34.83 15.96
CA VAL A 107 18.05 35.17 15.55
C VAL A 107 17.36 34.02 14.83
N MET A 108 18.10 33.27 13.99
CA MET A 108 17.58 32.07 13.31
C MET A 108 17.36 30.87 14.24
N ASN A 109 17.83 30.93 15.49
CA ASN A 109 17.66 29.87 16.49
C ASN A 109 16.85 30.33 17.71
N THR A 110 16.00 31.34 17.54
CA THR A 110 14.99 31.75 18.51
C THR A 110 14.08 30.58 18.92
N GLU A 111 13.61 30.60 20.17
CA GLU A 111 12.90 29.45 20.75
C GLU A 111 11.56 29.14 20.07
N ASN A 112 10.91 30.15 19.51
CA ASN A 112 9.66 30.06 18.78
C ASN A 112 9.82 29.69 17.30
N ASN A 113 11.04 29.38 16.86
CA ASN A 113 11.28 28.84 15.53
C ASN A 113 10.88 27.36 15.49
N PHE A 114 10.04 26.97 14.51
CA PHE A 114 9.50 25.61 14.39
C PHE A 114 10.61 24.54 14.34
N ARG A 115 11.78 24.86 13.76
CA ARG A 115 12.95 23.97 13.74
C ARG A 115 13.52 23.70 15.13
N VAL A 116 13.60 24.74 15.97
CA VAL A 116 14.15 24.67 17.33
C VAL A 116 13.15 23.97 18.26
N MET A 117 11.85 24.28 18.12
CA MET A 117 10.79 23.61 18.86
C MET A 117 10.76 22.10 18.60
N HIS A 118 10.83 21.69 17.32
CA HIS A 118 10.87 20.28 16.96
C HIS A 118 12.13 19.57 17.48
N ARG A 119 13.29 20.25 17.45
CA ARG A 119 14.54 19.71 17.99
C ARG A 119 14.49 19.53 19.51
N LYS A 120 14.03 20.54 20.27
CA LYS A 120 13.87 20.47 21.73
C LYS A 120 12.88 19.37 22.15
N GLN A 121 11.75 19.26 21.46
CA GLN A 121 10.78 18.18 21.68
C GLN A 121 11.39 16.80 21.42
N THR A 122 12.22 16.67 20.38
CA THR A 122 12.91 15.42 20.07
C THR A 122 13.98 15.09 21.14
N GLU A 123 14.77 16.08 21.56
CA GLU A 123 15.80 15.91 22.60
C GLU A 123 15.18 15.62 23.98
N GLN A 124 14.03 16.22 24.33
CA GLN A 124 13.25 15.87 25.52
C GLN A 124 12.74 14.44 25.45
N ARG A 125 12.13 14.02 24.33
CA ARG A 125 11.69 12.62 24.13
C ARG A 125 12.84 11.62 24.26
N VAL A 126 14.03 11.95 23.77
CA VAL A 126 15.23 11.12 23.90
C VAL A 126 15.73 11.06 25.34
N LYS A 127 15.74 12.19 26.07
CA LYS A 127 16.10 12.21 27.51
C LYS A 127 15.12 11.41 28.36
N THR A 128 13.81 11.56 28.13
CA THR A 128 12.79 10.80 28.86
C THR A 128 12.90 9.29 28.57
N ALA A 129 13.17 8.91 27.32
CA ALA A 129 13.40 7.52 26.94
C ALA A 129 14.70 6.91 27.54
N LEU A 130 15.73 7.71 27.79
CA LEU A 130 16.99 7.28 28.41
C LEU A 130 16.93 7.22 29.94
N GLN A 131 16.06 8.02 30.58
CA GLN A 131 15.87 8.01 32.03
C GLN A 131 14.95 6.87 32.50
N GLN A 132 14.07 6.36 31.64
CA GLN A 132 13.16 5.24 31.95
C GLN A 132 13.77 3.84 31.73
N SER A 133 15.03 3.73 31.29
CA SER A 133 15.71 2.44 31.07
C SER A 133 16.47 1.89 32.29
N GLY A 134 16.12 2.32 33.52
CA GLY A 134 16.85 1.87 34.71
C GLY A 134 16.13 2.09 36.03
N SER A 135 14.95 1.49 36.22
CA SER A 135 14.47 0.98 37.52
C SER A 135 13.07 0.39 37.36
N SER A 136 12.96 -0.87 37.74
CA SER A 136 11.71 -1.59 37.87
C SER A 136 11.05 -1.19 39.19
N GLU A 137 9.87 -0.59 39.14
CA GLU A 137 8.77 -0.81 40.09
C GLU A 137 7.50 -0.15 39.56
N ALA A 138 6.42 -0.92 39.55
CA ALA A 138 5.13 -0.54 39.00
C ALA A 138 4.35 0.27 40.04
N GLU A 139 4.15 1.54 39.78
CA GLU A 139 3.03 2.31 40.33
C GLU A 139 2.12 2.75 39.19
N ALA A 140 0.81 2.59 39.44
CA ALA A 140 -0.26 2.83 38.51
C ALA A 140 -0.36 4.34 38.18
N GLU A 141 0.10 4.73 36.99
CA GLU A 141 -0.29 5.99 36.38
C GLU A 141 -1.60 5.84 35.61
N GLU A 142 -2.52 6.76 35.87
CA GLU A 142 -3.77 6.98 35.14
C GLU A 142 -3.57 7.05 33.62
N PRO A 143 -4.60 6.75 32.80
CA PRO A 143 -4.47 6.57 31.36
C PRO A 143 -4.06 7.89 30.68
N THR A 144 -2.78 8.04 30.42
CA THR A 144 -2.25 9.12 29.58
C THR A 144 -2.65 8.89 28.13
N ALA A 145 -3.12 9.97 27.50
CA ALA A 145 -3.74 10.00 26.18
C ALA A 145 -3.03 9.15 25.12
N VAL A 146 -3.80 8.28 24.46
CA VAL A 146 -3.42 7.48 23.31
C VAL A 146 -2.72 8.37 22.28
N HIS A 147 -1.45 8.08 21.95
CA HIS A 147 -0.80 8.70 20.79
C HIS A 147 -1.49 8.17 19.53
N ASN A 148 -2.37 8.95 18.91
CA ASN A 148 -3.12 8.51 17.74
C ASN A 148 -2.15 8.12 16.61
N GLN A 149 -2.18 6.85 16.23
CA GLN A 149 -1.34 6.29 15.17
C GLN A 149 -2.12 6.34 13.86
N TYR A 150 -2.10 7.51 13.21
CA TYR A 150 -2.82 7.70 11.97
C TYR A 150 -2.06 7.15 10.75
N ALA A 151 -2.76 6.36 9.94
CA ALA A 151 -2.31 5.92 8.63
C ALA A 151 -2.95 6.73 7.49
N ARG A 152 -2.16 6.98 6.44
CA ARG A 152 -2.65 7.55 5.19
C ARG A 152 -3.49 6.53 4.44
N ILE A 153 -4.64 6.97 3.94
CA ILE A 153 -5.49 6.17 3.06
C ILE A 153 -5.03 6.34 1.61
N ILE A 154 -4.74 5.25 0.92
CA ILE A 154 -4.44 5.19 -0.51
C ILE A 154 -5.63 4.55 -1.23
N PRO A 155 -6.29 5.25 -2.17
CA PRO A 155 -7.37 4.65 -2.94
C PRO A 155 -6.82 3.60 -3.91
N ILE A 156 -7.56 2.52 -4.10
CA ILE A 156 -7.24 1.43 -5.04
C ILE A 156 -8.31 1.36 -6.12
N GLY A 157 -7.90 1.13 -7.37
CA GLY A 157 -8.81 1.01 -8.51
C GLY A 157 -9.49 2.32 -8.94
N ASN A 158 -9.36 3.40 -8.15
CA ASN A 158 -9.90 4.71 -8.45
C ASN A 158 -8.76 5.71 -8.66
N TYR A 159 -8.45 5.95 -9.93
CA TYR A 159 -7.38 6.87 -10.31
C TYR A 159 -7.95 8.27 -10.51
N THR A 160 -7.39 9.26 -9.81
CA THR A 160 -7.75 10.66 -9.98
C THR A 160 -7.26 11.17 -11.33
N VAL A 161 -8.16 11.18 -12.32
CA VAL A 161 -7.86 11.68 -13.66
C VAL A 161 -8.26 13.13 -13.75
N ARG A 162 -7.34 13.95 -14.27
CA ARG A 162 -7.65 15.33 -14.64
C ARG A 162 -7.49 15.47 -16.15
N ARG A 163 -8.46 16.18 -16.75
CA ARG A 163 -8.43 16.49 -18.17
C ARG A 163 -7.29 17.46 -18.51
N ASP A 164 -7.08 18.47 -17.66
CA ASP A 164 -6.15 19.57 -17.94
C ASP A 164 -5.01 19.63 -16.92
N GLU A 165 -3.85 20.09 -17.38
CA GLU A 165 -2.76 20.55 -16.51
C GLU A 165 -3.22 21.75 -15.68
N ARG A 166 -2.79 21.79 -14.41
CA ARG A 166 -3.02 22.90 -13.48
C ARG A 166 -1.69 23.51 -13.08
N MET A 167 -1.63 24.83 -13.05
CA MET A 167 -0.50 25.56 -12.48
C MET A 167 -0.95 26.26 -11.19
N HIS A 168 -0.08 26.24 -10.18
CA HIS A 168 -0.21 27.16 -9.06
C HIS A 168 0.10 28.56 -9.57
N PHE A 169 -0.95 29.35 -9.70
CA PHE A 169 -0.87 30.69 -10.24
C PHE A 169 -1.88 31.55 -9.50
N SER A 170 -1.37 32.52 -8.74
CA SER A 170 -2.19 33.43 -7.94
C SER A 170 -2.38 34.73 -8.71
N ILE A 171 -3.60 34.97 -9.15
CA ILE A 171 -4.01 36.21 -9.80
C ILE A 171 -5.28 36.73 -9.16
N ASP A 172 -5.39 38.05 -9.11
CA ASP A 172 -6.59 38.72 -8.62
C ASP A 172 -7.74 38.51 -9.61
N VAL A 173 -8.90 38.16 -9.05
CA VAL A 173 -10.14 37.98 -9.78
C VAL A 173 -11.30 38.68 -9.06
N GLU A 174 -12.25 39.19 -9.82
CA GLU A 174 -13.52 39.67 -9.29
C GLU A 174 -14.64 38.68 -9.61
N LEU A 175 -15.39 38.34 -8.57
CA LEU A 175 -16.46 37.36 -8.59
C LEU A 175 -17.79 38.10 -8.60
N GLU A 176 -18.57 37.95 -9.67
CA GLU A 176 -19.86 38.60 -9.81
C GLU A 176 -20.98 37.65 -9.39
N LEU A 177 -21.69 38.03 -8.32
CA LEU A 177 -22.81 37.29 -7.74
C LEU A 177 -23.95 38.27 -7.44
N ALA A 178 -25.14 38.02 -7.99
CA ALA A 178 -26.33 38.85 -7.82
C ALA A 178 -26.10 40.36 -8.09
N GLY A 179 -25.30 40.68 -9.11
CA GLY A 179 -24.98 42.07 -9.49
C GLY A 179 -23.95 42.77 -8.59
N LYS A 180 -23.38 42.09 -7.60
CA LYS A 180 -22.28 42.58 -6.76
C LYS A 180 -20.98 41.89 -7.14
N ARG A 181 -19.87 42.63 -7.05
CA ARG A 181 -18.52 42.11 -7.28
C ARG A 181 -17.78 41.91 -5.95
N TYR A 182 -17.13 40.75 -5.83
CA TYR A 182 -16.36 40.35 -4.66
C TYR A 182 -14.92 40.04 -5.07
N ARG A 183 -13.96 40.52 -4.28
CA ARG A 183 -12.54 40.25 -4.55
C ARG A 183 -12.15 38.85 -4.09
N ALA A 184 -11.45 38.14 -4.96
CA ALA A 184 -10.86 36.84 -4.69
C ALA A 184 -9.52 36.74 -5.44
N SER A 185 -8.79 35.67 -5.19
CA SER A 185 -7.62 35.32 -6.00
C SER A 185 -7.67 33.87 -6.41
N THR A 186 -7.06 33.50 -7.53
CA THR A 186 -6.87 32.08 -7.86
C THR A 186 -5.78 31.49 -6.95
N SER A 187 -5.89 30.21 -6.62
CA SER A 187 -4.78 29.43 -6.03
C SER A 187 -4.19 28.44 -7.04
N ASP A 188 -5.03 27.93 -7.95
CA ASP A 188 -4.62 27.17 -9.12
C ASP A 188 -5.52 27.48 -10.32
N LEU A 189 -4.95 27.31 -11.52
CA LEU A 189 -5.59 27.62 -12.80
C LEU A 189 -5.35 26.49 -13.81
N SER A 190 -6.40 26.10 -14.53
CA SER A 190 -6.39 25.19 -15.69
C SER A 190 -7.28 25.74 -16.80
N VAL A 191 -7.23 25.12 -17.98
CA VAL A 191 -8.06 25.50 -19.13
C VAL A 191 -9.56 25.40 -18.83
N SER A 192 -10.01 24.38 -18.10
CA SER A 192 -11.43 24.16 -17.78
C SER A 192 -11.86 24.55 -16.36
N GLY A 193 -10.97 25.07 -15.51
CA GLY A 193 -11.31 25.31 -14.11
C GLY A 193 -10.26 26.10 -13.33
N CYS A 194 -10.64 26.59 -12.17
CA CYS A 194 -9.73 27.24 -11.22
C CYS A 194 -10.19 27.01 -9.78
N LYS A 195 -9.25 27.05 -8.84
CA LYS A 195 -9.56 27.13 -7.41
C LYS A 195 -9.41 28.57 -6.97
N LEU A 196 -10.44 29.13 -6.34
CA LEU A 196 -10.48 30.51 -5.86
C LEU A 196 -10.31 30.55 -4.36
N LYS A 197 -9.46 31.44 -3.88
CA LYS A 197 -9.34 31.84 -2.49
C LYS A 197 -10.18 33.09 -2.26
N LEU A 198 -11.18 32.99 -1.40
CA LEU A 198 -12.02 34.13 -1.07
C LEU A 198 -11.36 35.01 0.00
N GLN A 199 -11.48 36.34 -0.13
CA GLN A 199 -11.04 37.28 0.89
C GLN A 199 -12.07 37.47 2.01
N GLN A 200 -13.33 37.13 1.73
CA GLN A 200 -14.45 37.20 2.66
C GLN A 200 -15.30 35.93 2.52
N PRO A 201 -15.83 35.38 3.62
CA PRO A 201 -16.68 34.20 3.56
C PRO A 201 -17.96 34.53 2.79
N LEU A 202 -18.18 33.80 1.69
CA LEU A 202 -19.37 33.87 0.86
C LEU A 202 -20.04 32.49 0.90
N GLN A 203 -21.37 32.48 0.95
CA GLN A 203 -22.14 31.25 0.81
C GLN A 203 -22.67 31.13 -0.62
N LEU A 204 -22.40 29.99 -1.22
CA LEU A 204 -22.84 29.61 -2.55
C LEU A 204 -22.98 28.09 -2.55
N GLU A 205 -24.11 27.59 -3.04
CA GLU A 205 -24.36 26.15 -3.08
C GLU A 205 -23.65 25.50 -4.28
N PRO A 206 -23.08 24.29 -4.13
CA PRO A 206 -22.57 23.52 -5.25
C PRO A 206 -23.59 23.43 -6.39
N GLY A 207 -23.13 23.67 -7.61
CA GLY A 207 -23.97 23.72 -8.81
C GLY A 207 -24.40 25.13 -9.23
N GLN A 208 -24.33 26.13 -8.34
CA GLN A 208 -24.64 27.52 -8.69
C GLN A 208 -23.56 28.14 -9.58
N GLN A 209 -23.98 29.13 -10.38
CA GLN A 209 -23.15 29.77 -11.40
C GLN A 209 -22.78 31.20 -10.99
N VAL A 210 -21.56 31.59 -11.34
CA VAL A 210 -21.01 32.93 -11.10
C VAL A 210 -20.19 33.37 -12.30
N ARG A 211 -20.02 34.68 -12.47
CA ARG A 211 -19.08 35.19 -13.48
C ARG A 211 -17.77 35.60 -12.83
N LEU A 212 -16.67 35.20 -13.45
CA LEU A 212 -15.31 35.57 -13.04
C LEU A 212 -14.73 36.58 -14.00
N HIS A 213 -14.23 37.68 -13.47
CA HIS A 213 -13.46 38.69 -14.18
C HIS A 213 -12.00 38.54 -13.76
N PHE A 214 -11.11 38.20 -14.70
CA PHE A 214 -9.70 37.93 -14.40
C PHE A 214 -8.87 39.22 -14.41
N THR A 215 -9.18 40.13 -13.49
CA THR A 215 -8.61 41.49 -13.43
C THR A 215 -7.09 41.50 -13.41
N GLY A 216 -6.43 40.51 -12.79
CA GLY A 216 -4.97 40.38 -12.81
C GLY A 216 -4.40 40.03 -14.18
N LEU A 217 -5.10 39.20 -14.98
CA LEU A 217 -4.67 38.89 -16.35
C LEU A 217 -4.94 40.04 -17.31
N GLU A 218 -6.01 40.81 -17.09
CA GLU A 218 -6.35 41.97 -17.94
C GLU A 218 -5.33 43.11 -17.86
N GLN A 219 -4.55 43.19 -16.79
CA GLN A 219 -3.45 44.15 -16.66
C GLN A 219 -2.30 43.87 -17.65
N GLU A 220 -2.08 42.60 -17.99
CA GLU A 220 -0.99 42.18 -18.86
C GLU A 220 -1.45 41.79 -20.28
N TYR A 221 -2.72 41.39 -20.43
CA TYR A 221 -3.28 40.85 -21.67
C TYR A 221 -4.63 41.49 -21.99
N MET A 222 -4.83 41.91 -23.24
CA MET A 222 -6.16 42.31 -23.72
C MET A 222 -7.03 41.07 -23.95
N LEU A 223 -7.78 40.67 -22.92
CA LEU A 223 -8.65 39.50 -22.96
C LEU A 223 -9.97 39.76 -23.72
N GLY A 224 -10.55 40.95 -23.58
CA GLY A 224 -11.77 41.34 -24.30
C GLY A 224 -13.08 40.76 -23.73
N PHE A 225 -13.08 40.22 -22.51
CA PHE A 225 -14.24 39.55 -21.90
C PHE A 225 -14.98 40.44 -20.88
N ALA A 226 -15.48 41.59 -21.32
CA ALA A 226 -16.10 42.58 -20.43
C ALA A 226 -17.31 42.06 -19.62
N ALA A 227 -18.01 41.03 -20.12
CA ALA A 227 -19.13 40.41 -19.44
C ALA A 227 -18.74 39.41 -18.34
N GLY A 228 -17.45 39.06 -18.22
CA GLY A 228 -16.95 38.03 -17.32
C GLY A 228 -17.24 36.62 -17.84
N ILE A 229 -16.45 35.65 -17.36
CA ILE A 229 -16.50 34.26 -17.83
C ILE A 229 -17.33 33.43 -16.86
N LEU A 230 -18.24 32.62 -17.40
CA LEU A 230 -19.17 31.83 -16.60
C LEU A 230 -18.48 30.60 -15.99
N TYR A 231 -18.62 30.44 -14.67
CA TYR A 231 -18.15 29.30 -13.92
C TYR A 231 -19.26 28.75 -13.03
N ARG A 232 -19.16 27.46 -12.72
CA ARG A 232 -20.02 26.75 -11.77
C ARG A 232 -19.20 26.33 -10.56
N LEU A 233 -19.73 26.56 -9.37
CA LEU A 233 -19.15 26.01 -8.14
C LEU A 233 -19.33 24.50 -8.14
N VAL A 234 -18.25 23.76 -7.98
CA VAL A 234 -18.26 22.30 -7.87
C VAL A 234 -18.24 21.88 -6.41
N ASP A 235 -17.40 22.54 -5.60
CA ASP A 235 -17.11 22.13 -4.23
C ASP A 235 -16.46 23.28 -3.45
N THR A 236 -16.59 23.28 -2.12
CA THR A 236 -16.05 24.29 -1.20
C THR A 236 -15.11 23.63 -0.20
N GLU A 237 -13.94 24.24 0.01
CA GLU A 237 -12.89 23.69 0.86
C GLU A 237 -12.44 24.74 1.88
N GLN A 238 -12.65 24.46 3.18
CA GLN A 238 -12.13 25.30 4.26
C GLN A 238 -10.75 24.79 4.67
N GLN A 239 -9.74 25.65 4.59
CA GLN A 239 -8.38 25.32 5.02
C GLN A 239 -7.89 26.38 6.01
N GLY A 240 -7.98 26.05 7.30
CA GLY A 240 -7.76 27.01 8.39
C GLY A 240 -8.78 28.15 8.32
N ALA A 241 -8.29 29.39 8.30
CA ALA A 241 -9.12 30.59 8.17
C ALA A 241 -9.56 30.90 6.73
N ASN A 242 -9.02 30.21 5.72
CA ASN A 242 -9.29 30.52 4.31
C ASN A 242 -10.39 29.61 3.74
N LEU A 243 -11.34 30.23 3.04
CA LEU A 243 -12.36 29.53 2.26
C LEU A 243 -11.95 29.48 0.79
N TYR A 244 -11.96 28.28 0.22
CA TYR A 244 -11.67 28.06 -1.19
C TYR A 244 -12.88 27.51 -1.94
N TRP A 245 -13.09 28.00 -3.15
CA TRP A 245 -14.11 27.50 -4.08
C TRP A 245 -13.45 26.80 -5.27
N ARG A 246 -13.89 25.57 -5.56
CA ARG A 246 -13.44 24.82 -6.74
C ARG A 246 -14.43 25.07 -7.87
N MET A 247 -13.96 25.76 -8.92
CA MET A 247 -14.80 26.27 -9.98
C MET A 247 -14.55 25.54 -11.30
N GLN A 248 -15.63 25.14 -11.97
CA GLN A 248 -15.59 24.59 -13.33
C GLN A 248 -16.10 25.64 -14.32
N ARG A 249 -15.32 25.91 -15.36
CA ARG A 249 -15.73 26.82 -16.44
C ARG A 249 -16.89 26.21 -17.22
N LEU A 250 -17.89 27.03 -17.52
CA LEU A 250 -19.05 26.64 -18.31
C LEU A 250 -18.91 27.09 -19.76
N PRO A 251 -19.58 26.38 -20.70
CA PRO A 251 -19.60 26.80 -22.09
C PRO A 251 -20.35 28.11 -22.28
N GLY A 252 -19.89 28.91 -23.25
CA GLY A 252 -20.42 30.24 -23.54
C GLY A 252 -19.78 30.84 -24.80
N ASN A 253 -20.26 32.01 -25.23
CA ASN A 253 -19.83 32.64 -26.49
C ASN A 253 -18.31 32.87 -26.57
N ASP A 254 -17.68 33.18 -25.43
CA ASP A 254 -16.25 33.48 -25.32
C ASP A 254 -15.38 32.25 -24.97
N GLU A 255 -15.99 31.07 -24.85
CA GLU A 255 -15.35 29.88 -24.30
C GLU A 255 -14.13 29.45 -25.09
N GLN A 256 -14.24 29.30 -26.42
CA GLN A 256 -13.14 28.80 -27.25
C GLN A 256 -11.95 29.76 -27.26
N GLN A 257 -12.21 31.07 -27.32
CA GLN A 257 -11.15 32.09 -27.33
C GLN A 257 -10.39 32.09 -26.01
N PHE A 258 -11.11 32.10 -24.88
CA PHE A 258 -10.48 32.03 -23.57
C PHE A 258 -9.79 30.69 -23.31
N ALA A 259 -10.37 29.57 -23.78
CA ALA A 259 -9.73 28.25 -23.70
C ALA A 259 -8.38 28.24 -24.41
N THR A 260 -8.35 28.78 -25.64
CA THR A 260 -7.14 28.85 -26.46
C THR A 260 -6.10 29.76 -25.82
N PHE A 261 -6.53 30.89 -25.24
CA PHE A 261 -5.65 31.77 -24.47
C PHE A 261 -5.04 31.03 -23.28
N LEU A 262 -5.85 30.42 -22.42
CA LEU A 262 -5.38 29.68 -21.24
C LEU A 262 -4.45 28.53 -21.63
N GLN A 263 -4.75 27.80 -22.71
CA GLN A 263 -3.89 26.71 -23.17
C GLN A 263 -2.50 27.21 -23.57
N LYS A 264 -2.42 28.31 -24.34
CA LYS A 264 -1.14 28.95 -24.70
C LYS A 264 -0.43 29.52 -23.49
N PHE A 265 -1.17 30.20 -22.61
CA PHE A 265 -0.64 30.80 -21.38
C PHE A 265 -0.04 29.76 -20.45
N ILE A 266 -0.76 28.65 -20.20
CA ILE A 266 -0.29 27.54 -19.36
C ILE A 266 0.94 26.89 -20.01
N SER A 267 0.87 26.54 -21.29
CA SER A 267 1.99 25.88 -21.99
C SER A 267 3.25 26.73 -22.02
N GLY A 268 3.12 28.04 -22.20
CA GLY A 268 4.25 28.97 -22.21
C GLY A 268 4.86 29.21 -20.83
N ASN A 269 4.06 29.11 -19.76
CA ASN A 269 4.50 29.44 -18.41
C ASN A 269 4.67 28.24 -17.46
N LYS A 270 4.36 27.00 -17.87
CA LYS A 270 4.43 25.79 -17.02
C LYS A 270 5.83 25.44 -16.51
N ARG A 271 6.88 25.99 -17.11
CA ARG A 271 8.26 25.89 -16.60
C ARG A 271 8.63 27.00 -15.63
N ARG A 272 7.90 28.12 -15.66
CA ARG A 272 8.12 29.29 -14.79
C ARG A 272 7.32 29.19 -13.50
N TYR A 273 6.08 28.70 -13.56
CA TYR A 273 5.22 28.50 -12.39
C TYR A 273 5.12 27.02 -12.00
N LYS A 274 4.88 26.77 -10.71
CA LYS A 274 4.82 25.41 -10.17
C LYS A 274 3.58 24.68 -10.70
N VAL A 275 3.78 23.60 -11.45
CA VAL A 275 2.70 22.70 -11.87
C VAL A 275 2.12 21.95 -10.67
N ASN A 276 0.80 21.79 -10.62
CA ASN A 276 0.15 20.96 -9.61
C ASN A 276 0.29 19.48 -10.00
N LEU A 277 0.98 18.73 -9.14
CA LEU A 277 1.33 17.33 -9.41
C LEU A 277 0.50 16.35 -8.56
N ASP A 278 -0.53 16.80 -7.86
CA ASP A 278 -1.15 16.02 -6.79
C ASP A 278 -1.94 14.82 -7.32
N SER A 279 -2.71 14.98 -8.39
CA SER A 279 -3.44 13.86 -9.02
C SER A 279 -2.51 12.81 -9.59
N VAL A 280 -1.41 13.24 -10.24
CA VAL A 280 -0.39 12.34 -10.80
C VAL A 280 0.37 11.64 -9.68
N SER A 281 0.70 12.34 -8.59
CA SER A 281 1.38 11.76 -7.41
C SER A 281 0.49 10.73 -6.71
N GLN A 282 -0.80 11.02 -6.56
CA GLN A 282 -1.77 10.08 -5.98
C GLN A 282 -1.94 8.86 -6.88
N SER A 283 -2.04 9.04 -8.19
CA SER A 283 -2.14 7.94 -9.16
C SER A 283 -0.88 7.07 -9.16
N LEU A 284 0.31 7.67 -9.09
CA LEU A 284 1.58 6.96 -8.96
C LEU A 284 1.61 6.07 -7.72
N LEU A 285 1.24 6.62 -6.55
CA LEU A 285 1.20 5.84 -5.31
C LEU A 285 0.16 4.73 -5.38
N SER A 286 -1.06 5.03 -5.85
CA SER A 286 -2.13 4.03 -5.99
C SER A 286 -1.66 2.85 -6.84
N LYS A 287 -1.11 3.14 -8.04
CA LYS A 287 -0.49 2.14 -8.91
C LYS A 287 0.66 1.38 -8.23
N GLY A 288 1.53 2.08 -7.50
CA GLY A 288 2.66 1.48 -6.79
C GLY A 288 2.22 0.48 -5.71
N TYR A 289 1.25 0.86 -4.87
CA TYR A 289 0.71 -0.01 -3.83
C TYR A 289 -0.09 -1.19 -4.41
N GLU A 290 -0.83 -0.99 -5.50
CA GLU A 290 -1.49 -2.06 -6.26
C GLU A 290 -0.50 -3.11 -6.75
N GLN A 291 0.69 -2.70 -7.24
CA GLN A 291 1.73 -3.63 -7.68
C GLN A 291 2.38 -4.42 -6.55
N PHE A 292 2.28 -3.97 -5.30
CA PHE A 292 2.66 -4.79 -4.15
C PHE A 292 1.56 -5.77 -3.75
N TYR A 293 0.30 -5.34 -3.84
CA TYR A 293 -0.86 -6.13 -3.43
C TYR A 293 -1.13 -7.30 -4.37
N LEU A 294 -1.27 -7.03 -5.67
CA LEU A 294 -1.70 -8.02 -6.65
C LEU A 294 -0.86 -9.33 -6.63
N PRO A 295 0.49 -9.30 -6.63
CA PRO A 295 1.33 -10.51 -6.54
C PRO A 295 1.05 -11.39 -5.33
N LYS A 296 0.47 -10.81 -4.29
CA LYS A 296 0.20 -11.44 -3.00
C LYS A 296 -1.29 -11.68 -2.76
N LEU A 297 -2.13 -11.43 -3.77
CA LEU A 297 -3.55 -11.72 -3.74
C LEU A 297 -3.78 -13.20 -3.45
N SER A 298 -4.29 -13.48 -2.25
CA SER A 298 -4.58 -14.84 -1.75
C SER A 298 -5.97 -15.33 -2.13
N SER A 299 -6.89 -14.41 -2.39
CA SER A 299 -8.24 -14.73 -2.87
C SER A 299 -8.23 -15.07 -4.37
N LEU A 300 -9.09 -15.98 -4.80
CA LEU A 300 -9.25 -16.37 -6.21
C LEU A 300 -10.45 -15.63 -6.83
N PRO A 301 -10.24 -14.66 -7.72
CA PRO A 301 -11.33 -14.00 -8.44
C PRO A 301 -11.76 -14.84 -9.64
N VAL A 302 -13.04 -15.20 -9.69
CA VAL A 302 -13.70 -15.93 -10.78
C VAL A 302 -14.65 -14.98 -11.50
N TYR A 303 -14.42 -14.76 -12.79
CA TYR A 303 -15.20 -13.82 -13.61
C TYR A 303 -16.39 -14.52 -14.22
N ILE A 304 -17.58 -13.97 -14.00
CA ILE A 304 -18.85 -14.55 -14.43
C ILE A 304 -19.44 -13.69 -15.54
N ALA A 305 -19.54 -14.30 -16.72
CA ALA A 305 -20.30 -13.77 -17.84
C ALA A 305 -21.80 -14.02 -17.64
N VAL A 306 -22.65 -13.12 -18.13
CA VAL A 306 -24.10 -13.34 -18.17
C VAL A 306 -24.54 -13.35 -19.62
N ARG A 307 -24.97 -14.52 -20.12
CA ARG A 307 -25.44 -14.74 -21.50
C ARG A 307 -26.83 -15.34 -21.44
N ASP A 308 -27.77 -14.75 -22.17
CA ASP A 308 -29.18 -15.17 -22.18
C ASP A 308 -29.79 -15.33 -20.78
N GLY A 309 -29.38 -14.46 -19.84
CA GLY A 309 -29.82 -14.48 -18.43
C GLY A 309 -29.17 -15.59 -17.56
N ALA A 310 -28.30 -16.42 -18.11
CA ALA A 310 -27.57 -17.46 -17.38
C ALA A 310 -26.15 -17.01 -17.00
N PRO A 311 -25.74 -17.14 -15.73
CA PRO A 311 -24.37 -16.90 -15.32
C PRO A 311 -23.45 -18.06 -15.77
N LEU A 312 -22.30 -17.71 -16.33
CA LEU A 312 -21.28 -18.63 -16.80
C LEU A 312 -19.91 -18.20 -16.25
N PRO A 313 -19.29 -18.98 -15.35
CA PRO A 313 -17.90 -18.75 -14.94
C PRO A 313 -16.97 -18.92 -16.14
N LEU A 314 -16.36 -17.83 -16.59
CA LEU A 314 -15.57 -17.78 -17.82
C LEU A 314 -14.09 -18.08 -17.56
N CYS A 315 -13.52 -17.41 -16.56
CA CYS A 315 -12.12 -17.57 -16.19
C CYS A 315 -11.87 -17.20 -14.73
N ALA A 316 -10.73 -17.62 -14.19
CA ALA A 316 -10.25 -17.22 -12.88
C ALA A 316 -8.84 -16.61 -12.95
N LEU A 317 -8.61 -15.50 -12.24
CA LEU A 317 -7.32 -14.83 -12.20
C LEU A 317 -6.43 -15.48 -11.13
N THR A 318 -5.37 -16.17 -11.56
CA THR A 318 -4.52 -16.94 -10.65
C THR A 318 -3.19 -16.23 -10.33
N THR A 319 -2.72 -16.41 -9.10
CA THR A 319 -1.44 -15.96 -8.57
C THR A 319 -0.76 -17.13 -7.87
N ASP A 320 0.53 -16.99 -7.52
CA ASP A 320 1.21 -18.00 -6.71
C ASP A 320 0.56 -18.20 -5.31
N PHE A 321 -0.23 -17.22 -4.84
CA PHE A 321 -0.85 -17.22 -3.52
C PHE A 321 -2.27 -17.80 -3.51
N ASN A 322 -2.97 -17.81 -4.65
CA ASN A 322 -4.34 -18.34 -4.76
C ASN A 322 -4.43 -19.60 -5.65
N LYS A 323 -3.32 -20.05 -6.26
CA LYS A 323 -3.28 -21.24 -7.13
C LYS A 323 -3.78 -22.51 -6.46
N ALA A 324 -3.56 -22.65 -5.15
CA ALA A 324 -4.08 -23.78 -4.38
C ALA A 324 -5.62 -23.80 -4.36
N THR A 325 -6.27 -22.64 -4.24
CA THR A 325 -7.74 -22.50 -4.33
C THR A 325 -8.24 -22.91 -5.72
N TRP A 326 -7.54 -22.50 -6.78
CA TRP A 326 -7.87 -22.94 -8.14
C TRP A 326 -7.78 -24.48 -8.26
N GLN A 327 -6.67 -25.07 -7.80
CA GLN A 327 -6.45 -26.51 -7.85
C GLN A 327 -7.46 -27.31 -7.04
N HIS A 328 -7.95 -26.77 -5.92
CA HIS A 328 -8.99 -27.39 -5.10
C HIS A 328 -10.26 -27.66 -5.92
N PHE A 329 -10.68 -26.73 -6.78
CA PHE A 329 -11.90 -26.83 -7.58
C PHE A 329 -11.69 -27.50 -8.95
N LEU A 330 -10.59 -28.23 -9.14
CA LEU A 330 -10.39 -29.07 -10.32
C LEU A 330 -10.85 -30.50 -10.05
N ASP A 331 -11.63 -31.06 -10.97
CA ASP A 331 -11.97 -32.48 -10.94
C ASP A 331 -10.80 -33.37 -11.40
N GLU A 332 -11.02 -34.69 -11.42
CA GLU A 332 -9.99 -35.64 -11.86
C GLU A 332 -9.59 -35.50 -13.34
N GLN A 333 -10.34 -34.74 -14.14
CA GLN A 333 -10.06 -34.42 -15.54
C GLN A 333 -9.45 -33.03 -15.71
N HIS A 334 -9.05 -32.40 -14.61
CA HIS A 334 -8.53 -31.02 -14.55
C HIS A 334 -9.53 -29.98 -15.08
N GLN A 335 -10.83 -30.25 -14.98
CA GLN A 335 -11.89 -29.30 -15.31
C GLN A 335 -12.38 -28.58 -14.06
N ALA A 336 -12.55 -27.27 -14.16
CA ALA A 336 -13.01 -26.45 -13.04
C ALA A 336 -14.52 -26.62 -12.80
N VAL A 337 -14.93 -26.88 -11.56
CA VAL A 337 -16.33 -27.17 -11.19
C VAL A 337 -17.15 -25.94 -10.81
N PHE A 338 -16.65 -24.72 -11.09
CA PHE A 338 -17.26 -23.45 -10.68
C PHE A 338 -18.68 -23.25 -11.19
N ASN A 339 -19.05 -23.81 -12.35
CA ASN A 339 -20.41 -23.76 -12.88
C ASN A 339 -21.46 -24.33 -11.91
N THR A 340 -21.10 -25.36 -11.14
CA THR A 340 -21.98 -25.99 -10.16
C THR A 340 -21.82 -25.40 -8.76
N VAL A 341 -20.63 -24.93 -8.40
CA VAL A 341 -20.36 -24.26 -7.12
C VAL A 341 -20.98 -22.86 -7.09
N LEU A 342 -20.89 -22.11 -8.17
CA LEU A 342 -21.46 -20.76 -8.34
C LEU A 342 -22.81 -20.86 -9.07
N SER A 343 -23.70 -21.71 -8.56
CA SER A 343 -25.01 -21.95 -9.19
C SER A 343 -25.89 -20.70 -9.21
N VAL A 344 -26.82 -20.62 -10.17
CA VAL A 344 -27.78 -19.51 -10.29
C VAL A 344 -28.55 -19.28 -8.98
N ARG A 345 -28.97 -20.35 -8.31
CA ARG A 345 -29.69 -20.27 -7.03
C ARG A 345 -28.84 -19.56 -5.98
N ARG A 346 -27.59 -19.99 -5.83
CA ARG A 346 -26.65 -19.44 -4.84
C ARG A 346 -26.28 -17.99 -5.13
N LEU A 347 -25.95 -17.67 -6.39
CA LEU A 347 -25.66 -16.30 -6.79
C LEU A 347 -26.84 -15.36 -6.53
N LYS A 348 -28.08 -15.78 -6.84
CA LYS A 348 -29.28 -14.99 -6.54
C LYS A 348 -29.48 -14.78 -5.04
N ALA A 349 -29.34 -15.83 -4.24
CA ALA A 349 -29.48 -15.73 -2.78
C ALA A 349 -28.48 -14.74 -2.18
N ILE A 350 -27.20 -14.83 -2.56
CA ILE A 350 -26.15 -13.92 -2.08
C ILE A 350 -26.42 -12.47 -2.51
N LEU A 351 -26.82 -12.24 -3.76
CA LEU A 351 -27.14 -10.89 -4.26
C LEU A 351 -28.36 -10.26 -3.55
N GLN A 352 -29.26 -11.09 -3.01
CA GLN A 352 -30.44 -10.66 -2.25
C GLN A 352 -30.17 -10.41 -0.77
N LEU A 353 -28.96 -10.70 -0.26
CA LEU A 353 -28.60 -10.40 1.12
C LEU A 353 -28.77 -8.89 1.40
N PRO A 354 -29.26 -8.50 2.59
CA PRO A 354 -29.53 -7.10 2.91
C PRO A 354 -28.26 -6.27 3.12
N GLN A 355 -27.10 -6.91 3.32
CA GLN A 355 -25.81 -6.26 3.53
C GLN A 355 -25.31 -5.58 2.25
N GLN A 356 -24.53 -4.50 2.38
CA GLN A 356 -23.94 -3.83 1.21
C GLN A 356 -22.90 -4.73 0.53
N ASP A 357 -21.98 -5.28 1.31
CA ASP A 357 -21.07 -6.33 0.86
C ASP A 357 -21.84 -7.63 0.68
N LYS A 358 -21.86 -8.15 -0.55
CA LYS A 358 -22.55 -9.41 -0.87
C LYS A 358 -21.61 -10.58 -0.62
N SER A 359 -21.49 -10.99 0.64
CA SER A 359 -20.62 -12.08 1.07
C SER A 359 -21.33 -13.15 1.90
N THR A 360 -20.77 -14.37 1.87
CA THR A 360 -21.16 -15.50 2.73
C THR A 360 -19.95 -16.40 2.97
N ILE A 361 -20.06 -17.37 3.87
CA ILE A 361 -19.08 -18.44 4.03
C ILE A 361 -19.50 -19.66 3.21
N LEU A 362 -18.60 -20.14 2.36
CA LEU A 362 -18.74 -21.35 1.57
C LEU A 362 -17.87 -22.45 2.16
N TYR A 363 -18.51 -23.49 2.67
CA TYR A 363 -17.85 -24.70 3.15
C TYR A 363 -17.73 -25.71 2.02
N SER A 364 -16.59 -26.40 1.93
CA SER A 364 -16.32 -27.37 0.87
C SER A 364 -15.58 -28.58 1.39
N PHE A 365 -15.93 -29.77 0.88
CA PHE A 365 -15.06 -30.92 0.97
C PHE A 365 -15.15 -31.78 -0.28
N THR A 366 -14.17 -32.66 -0.45
CA THR A 366 -14.14 -33.64 -1.54
C THR A 366 -14.17 -35.06 -1.00
N HIS A 367 -14.80 -35.95 -1.76
CA HIS A 367 -14.84 -37.38 -1.47
C HIS A 367 -14.37 -38.15 -2.71
N ALA A 368 -13.22 -38.83 -2.59
CA ALA A 368 -12.67 -39.64 -3.67
C ALA A 368 -13.18 -41.08 -3.55
N VAL A 369 -13.84 -41.59 -4.60
CA VAL A 369 -14.35 -42.97 -4.66
C VAL A 369 -14.08 -43.55 -6.04
N LYS A 370 -13.44 -44.72 -6.11
CA LYS A 370 -13.14 -45.44 -7.37
C LYS A 370 -12.45 -44.56 -8.42
N GLY A 371 -11.48 -43.75 -7.99
CA GLY A 371 -10.72 -42.84 -8.87
C GLY A 371 -11.50 -41.62 -9.37
N LYS A 372 -12.74 -41.40 -8.92
CA LYS A 372 -13.54 -40.20 -9.22
C LYS A 372 -13.58 -39.28 -8.02
N LEU A 373 -13.50 -37.97 -8.29
CA LEU A 373 -13.66 -36.94 -7.26
C LEU A 373 -15.11 -36.45 -7.24
N PHE A 374 -15.71 -36.38 -6.05
CA PHE A 374 -17.02 -35.80 -5.80
C PHE A 374 -16.89 -34.58 -4.90
N PHE A 375 -17.47 -33.46 -5.34
CA PHE A 375 -17.45 -32.21 -4.62
C PHE A 375 -18.74 -32.03 -3.82
N TYR A 376 -18.60 -31.50 -2.61
CA TYR A 376 -19.70 -31.06 -1.77
C TYR A 376 -19.44 -29.62 -1.36
N THR A 377 -20.41 -28.74 -1.55
CA THR A 377 -20.33 -27.36 -1.04
C THR A 377 -21.65 -26.88 -0.46
N ALA A 378 -21.57 -26.12 0.61
CA ALA A 378 -22.73 -25.49 1.25
C ALA A 378 -22.37 -24.08 1.72
N THR A 379 -23.29 -23.15 1.52
CA THR A 379 -23.21 -21.78 2.08
C THR A 379 -23.78 -21.72 3.49
N SER A 380 -23.48 -20.65 4.21
CA SER A 380 -24.06 -20.46 5.55
C SER A 380 -25.58 -20.41 5.51
N GLU A 381 -26.16 -19.79 4.50
CA GLU A 381 -27.62 -19.71 4.33
C GLU A 381 -28.23 -21.10 4.10
N GLU A 382 -27.60 -21.94 3.26
CA GLU A 382 -28.06 -23.31 3.00
C GLU A 382 -27.96 -24.21 4.25
N LEU A 383 -26.95 -23.99 5.09
CA LEU A 383 -26.77 -24.74 6.34
C LEU A 383 -27.65 -24.23 7.49
N LEU A 384 -28.15 -22.99 7.43
CA LEU A 384 -29.14 -22.48 8.38
C LEU A 384 -30.52 -23.12 8.20
N GLU A 385 -30.83 -23.66 7.01
CA GLU A 385 -32.14 -24.26 6.72
C GLU A 385 -32.40 -25.54 7.56
N ASP A 386 -31.36 -26.28 7.96
CA ASP A 386 -31.48 -27.57 8.65
C ASP A 386 -30.29 -27.81 9.61
N ASP A 387 -30.55 -27.69 10.91
CA ASP A 387 -29.53 -27.79 11.97
C ASP A 387 -28.85 -29.17 11.98
N ALA A 388 -29.61 -30.25 11.82
CA ALA A 388 -29.08 -31.62 11.84
C ALA A 388 -28.13 -31.85 10.66
N LEU A 389 -28.49 -31.33 9.48
CA LEU A 389 -27.63 -31.43 8.30
C LEU A 389 -26.43 -30.51 8.35
N ARG A 390 -26.52 -29.35 9.00
CA ARG A 390 -25.35 -28.52 9.27
C ARG A 390 -24.34 -29.24 10.14
N GLN A 391 -24.79 -29.77 11.28
CA GLN A 391 -23.92 -30.51 12.19
C GLN A 391 -23.28 -31.70 11.46
N LEU A 392 -24.06 -32.44 10.69
CA LEU A 392 -23.58 -33.54 9.86
C LEU A 392 -22.56 -33.09 8.80
N PHE A 393 -22.82 -31.99 8.08
CA PHE A 393 -21.94 -31.46 7.05
C PHE A 393 -20.58 -31.05 7.64
N PHE A 394 -20.58 -30.39 8.79
CA PHE A 394 -19.36 -29.99 9.50
C PHE A 394 -18.60 -31.19 10.06
N GLY A 395 -19.27 -32.01 10.89
CA GLY A 395 -18.64 -33.15 11.55
C GLY A 395 -18.08 -34.16 10.56
N PHE A 396 -18.83 -34.51 9.51
CA PHE A 396 -18.35 -35.44 8.48
C PHE A 396 -17.38 -34.78 7.50
N GLY A 397 -17.70 -33.58 7.02
CA GLY A 397 -16.91 -32.87 6.01
C GLY A 397 -15.50 -32.54 6.49
N ALA A 398 -15.35 -32.09 7.73
CA ALA A 398 -14.07 -31.73 8.33
C ALA A 398 -13.12 -32.92 8.55
N THR A 399 -13.61 -34.16 8.47
CA THR A 399 -12.75 -35.37 8.47
C THR A 399 -12.10 -35.64 7.11
N LYS A 400 -12.54 -34.96 6.04
CA LYS A 400 -12.01 -35.18 4.69
C LYS A 400 -10.78 -34.30 4.46
N ALA A 401 -9.75 -34.88 3.82
CA ALA A 401 -8.53 -34.15 3.47
C ALA A 401 -8.78 -32.90 2.59
N GLY A 402 -9.86 -32.91 1.80
CA GLY A 402 -10.30 -31.78 0.98
C GLY A 402 -11.15 -30.74 1.73
N TRP A 403 -11.28 -30.80 3.05
CA TRP A 403 -12.04 -29.80 3.81
C TRP A 403 -11.43 -28.41 3.64
N ARG A 404 -12.24 -27.45 3.18
CA ARG A 404 -11.88 -26.05 3.02
C ARG A 404 -13.05 -25.16 3.40
N VAL A 405 -12.73 -23.97 3.88
CA VAL A 405 -13.70 -22.94 4.25
C VAL A 405 -13.28 -21.68 3.52
N PHE A 406 -14.20 -21.09 2.76
CA PHE A 406 -13.93 -19.90 1.97
C PHE A 406 -14.86 -18.78 2.39
N GLN A 407 -14.32 -17.56 2.49
CA GLN A 407 -15.16 -16.38 2.34
C GLN A 407 -15.46 -16.22 0.85
N LEU A 408 -16.75 -16.20 0.49
CA LEU A 408 -17.22 -15.98 -0.88
C LEU A 408 -17.84 -14.59 -0.97
N ASN A 409 -17.25 -13.71 -1.77
CA ASN A 409 -17.77 -12.37 -2.04
C ASN A 409 -18.20 -12.25 -3.51
N ILE A 410 -19.30 -11.55 -3.78
CA ILE A 410 -19.80 -11.28 -5.13
C ILE A 410 -19.87 -9.77 -5.36
N GLN A 411 -19.17 -9.30 -6.39
CA GLN A 411 -19.22 -7.91 -6.80
C GLN A 411 -19.70 -7.78 -8.23
N ARG A 412 -20.47 -6.71 -8.49
CA ARG A 412 -20.87 -6.33 -9.85
C ARG A 412 -19.71 -5.58 -10.50
N VAL A 413 -19.40 -5.94 -11.74
CA VAL A 413 -18.32 -5.31 -12.51
C VAL A 413 -18.78 -4.93 -13.91
N ASN A 414 -18.13 -3.93 -14.50
CA ASN A 414 -18.37 -3.48 -15.87
C ASN A 414 -17.10 -3.72 -16.71
N PRO A 415 -17.19 -4.31 -17.91
CA PRO A 415 -16.05 -4.47 -18.81
C PRO A 415 -15.30 -3.16 -19.13
N ALA A 416 -15.97 -2.01 -19.04
CA ALA A 416 -15.32 -0.70 -19.20
C ALA A 416 -14.22 -0.43 -18.14
N MET A 417 -14.29 -1.07 -16.97
CA MET A 417 -13.27 -0.97 -15.90
C MET A 417 -11.96 -1.72 -16.24
N ALA A 418 -11.91 -2.45 -17.36
CA ALA A 418 -10.72 -3.16 -17.79
C ALA A 418 -9.62 -2.22 -18.33
N GLU A 419 -9.98 -1.04 -18.81
CA GLU A 419 -9.04 -0.02 -19.28
C GLU A 419 -8.70 0.94 -18.15
N MET A 420 -7.41 1.11 -17.85
CA MET A 420 -6.96 2.17 -16.96
C MET A 420 -7.04 3.52 -17.68
N PRO A 421 -7.58 4.56 -17.04
CA PRO A 421 -7.61 5.88 -17.65
C PRO A 421 -6.19 6.50 -17.71
N PRO A 422 -5.96 7.49 -18.58
CA PRO A 422 -4.69 8.21 -18.64
C PRO A 422 -4.50 9.03 -17.36
N THR A 423 -3.49 8.68 -16.58
CA THR A 423 -3.14 9.29 -15.29
C THR A 423 -2.12 10.42 -15.40
N VAL A 424 -1.61 10.65 -16.62
CA VAL A 424 -0.73 11.77 -16.99
C VAL A 424 -1.46 12.61 -18.05
N PRO A 425 -1.37 13.96 -18.01
CA PRO A 425 -1.99 14.84 -19.00
C PRO A 425 -1.49 14.58 -20.45
N GLU A 426 -2.38 14.69 -21.44
CA GLU A 426 -2.14 14.28 -22.85
C GLU A 426 -1.02 15.06 -23.57
N ALA A 427 -0.61 16.23 -23.08
CA ALA A 427 0.29 17.13 -23.80
C ALA A 427 1.76 16.67 -23.85
N ASP A 428 2.20 15.74 -22.97
CA ASP A 428 3.63 15.43 -22.78
C ASP A 428 4.06 14.01 -23.20
N ASN A 429 3.16 13.11 -23.65
CA ASN A 429 3.56 11.75 -24.08
C ASN A 429 2.99 11.33 -25.45
N GLY A 430 3.87 11.17 -26.44
CA GLY A 430 3.55 10.70 -27.79
C GLY A 430 3.17 9.21 -27.90
N GLN A 431 3.12 8.47 -26.79
CA GLN A 431 2.61 7.11 -26.74
C GLN A 431 1.22 7.11 -26.11
N LYS A 432 0.18 7.16 -26.95
CA LYS A 432 -1.16 6.76 -26.52
C LYS A 432 -1.06 5.34 -25.97
N ASN A 433 -1.56 5.10 -24.76
CA ASN A 433 -1.74 3.72 -24.28
C ASN A 433 -2.55 2.98 -25.36
N ALA A 434 -1.94 1.97 -25.97
CA ALA A 434 -2.67 1.07 -26.85
C ALA A 434 -3.76 0.43 -25.98
N GLY A 435 -5.01 0.85 -26.17
CA GLY A 435 -6.15 0.31 -25.44
C GLY A 435 -6.29 -1.19 -25.65
N LEU A 436 -7.31 -1.80 -25.03
CA LEU A 436 -7.49 -3.25 -25.17
C LEU A 436 -7.74 -3.63 -26.63
N SER A 437 -7.15 -4.74 -27.06
CA SER A 437 -7.40 -5.29 -28.39
C SER A 437 -8.88 -5.67 -28.54
N SER A 438 -9.41 -5.63 -29.77
CA SER A 438 -10.80 -6.02 -30.06
C SER A 438 -11.11 -7.43 -29.58
N LEU A 439 -10.13 -8.34 -29.64
CA LEU A 439 -10.25 -9.71 -29.14
C LEU A 439 -10.50 -9.75 -27.63
N ILE A 440 -9.75 -8.97 -26.84
CA ILE A 440 -9.97 -8.90 -25.39
C ILE A 440 -11.33 -8.26 -25.10
N LYS A 441 -11.66 -7.15 -25.78
CA LYS A 441 -12.94 -6.46 -25.61
C LYS A 441 -14.12 -7.42 -25.83
N GLN A 442 -14.07 -8.22 -26.88
CA GLN A 442 -15.07 -9.25 -27.16
C GLN A 442 -15.08 -10.37 -26.10
N TYR A 443 -13.91 -10.81 -25.62
CA TYR A 443 -13.82 -11.85 -24.60
C TYR A 443 -14.49 -11.43 -23.28
N ILE A 444 -14.27 -10.19 -22.85
CA ILE A 444 -14.77 -9.68 -21.55
C ILE A 444 -16.18 -9.05 -21.64
N GLN A 445 -16.74 -8.84 -22.83
CA GLN A 445 -17.94 -8.01 -23.06
C GLN A 445 -19.16 -8.43 -22.23
N ASP A 446 -19.28 -9.71 -21.87
CA ASP A 446 -20.41 -10.27 -21.14
C ASP A 446 -20.16 -10.42 -19.63
N ILE A 447 -18.95 -10.11 -19.15
CA ILE A 447 -18.62 -10.21 -17.73
C ILE A 447 -19.45 -9.18 -16.95
N ARG A 448 -20.18 -9.64 -15.94
CA ARG A 448 -21.04 -8.78 -15.09
C ARG A 448 -20.75 -8.92 -13.61
N TYR A 449 -20.15 -10.04 -13.19
CA TYR A 449 -19.83 -10.28 -11.79
C TYR A 449 -18.42 -10.86 -11.63
N ILE A 450 -17.82 -10.60 -10.48
CA ILE A 450 -16.64 -11.29 -9.97
C ILE A 450 -17.06 -11.99 -8.69
N ALA A 451 -16.86 -13.31 -8.63
CA ALA A 451 -16.96 -14.09 -7.41
C ALA A 451 -15.56 -14.34 -6.86
N THR A 452 -15.27 -13.82 -5.68
CA THR A 452 -13.95 -13.91 -5.04
C THR A 452 -14.01 -14.93 -3.92
N LEU A 453 -13.13 -15.95 -3.99
CA LEU A 453 -12.99 -17.01 -3.00
C LEU A 453 -11.71 -16.81 -2.19
N SER A 454 -11.84 -16.38 -0.94
CA SER A 454 -10.71 -16.23 0.00
C SER A 454 -10.63 -17.47 0.89
N ASP A 455 -9.56 -18.26 0.80
CA ASP A 455 -9.38 -19.42 1.66
C ASP A 455 -9.10 -18.99 3.11
N ILE A 456 -10.03 -19.33 3.99
CA ILE A 456 -9.98 -19.07 5.43
C ILE A 456 -9.89 -20.37 6.25
N SER A 457 -9.53 -21.48 5.61
CA SER A 457 -9.24 -22.73 6.31
C SER A 457 -7.96 -22.64 7.14
N SER A 458 -7.89 -23.42 8.21
CA SER A 458 -6.66 -23.70 8.96
C SER A 458 -6.78 -25.05 9.65
N ASP A 459 -5.66 -25.73 9.89
CA ASP A 459 -5.64 -27.02 10.59
C ASP A 459 -6.32 -26.89 11.96
N ARG A 460 -5.96 -25.83 12.72
CA ARG A 460 -6.58 -25.52 14.02
C ARG A 460 -8.10 -25.33 13.94
N SER A 461 -8.60 -24.66 12.91
CA SER A 461 -10.05 -24.48 12.73
C SER A 461 -10.75 -25.79 12.36
N THR A 462 -10.07 -26.69 11.62
CA THR A 462 -10.64 -27.96 11.16
C THR A 462 -10.98 -28.88 12.33
N ASP A 463 -10.11 -28.93 13.35
CA ASP A 463 -10.32 -29.74 14.56
C ASP A 463 -11.64 -29.37 15.28
N TRP A 464 -12.02 -28.09 15.27
CA TRP A 464 -13.27 -27.66 15.89
C TRP A 464 -14.51 -28.10 15.12
N TYR A 465 -14.45 -28.09 13.79
CA TYR A 465 -15.54 -28.61 12.96
C TYR A 465 -15.72 -30.13 13.12
N GLN A 466 -14.64 -30.87 13.38
CA GLN A 466 -14.71 -32.32 13.63
C GLN A 466 -15.45 -32.68 14.94
N ASN A 467 -15.59 -31.73 15.87
CA ASN A 467 -16.32 -31.93 17.13
C ASN A 467 -17.85 -31.88 16.97
N TYR A 468 -18.35 -31.50 15.80
CA TYR A 468 -19.78 -31.57 15.51
C TYR A 468 -20.27 -33.02 15.48
N PRO A 469 -21.48 -33.31 16.01
CA PRO A 469 -22.00 -34.66 16.03
C PRO A 469 -22.30 -35.17 14.62
N VAL A 470 -21.99 -36.45 14.39
CA VAL A 470 -22.18 -37.13 13.09
C VAL A 470 -23.14 -38.29 13.28
N ASP A 471 -24.38 -38.12 12.80
CA ASP A 471 -25.32 -39.23 12.66
C ASP A 471 -25.10 -39.96 11.33
N GLN A 472 -24.57 -41.19 11.41
CA GLN A 472 -24.28 -42.01 10.25
C GLN A 472 -25.53 -42.34 9.41
N GLN A 473 -26.73 -42.38 10.01
CA GLN A 473 -27.96 -42.69 9.31
C GLN A 473 -28.37 -41.56 8.34
N LEU A 474 -27.96 -40.33 8.64
CA LEU A 474 -28.29 -39.14 7.86
C LEU A 474 -27.29 -38.83 6.74
N LEU A 475 -26.17 -39.56 6.62
CA LEU A 475 -25.11 -39.29 5.62
C LEU A 475 -25.62 -39.19 4.18
N LYS A 476 -26.64 -39.98 3.81
CA LYS A 476 -27.25 -39.94 2.47
C LYS A 476 -27.86 -38.58 2.15
N ASN A 477 -28.27 -37.82 3.16
CA ASN A 477 -28.90 -36.51 2.98
C ASN A 477 -27.89 -35.44 2.54
N LEU A 478 -26.58 -35.67 2.73
CA LEU A 478 -25.52 -34.79 2.22
C LEU A 478 -25.49 -34.72 0.69
N ALA A 479 -26.12 -35.67 -0.01
CA ALA A 479 -26.25 -35.66 -1.47
C ALA A 479 -26.87 -34.35 -2.01
N ARG A 480 -27.66 -33.62 -1.20
CA ARG A 480 -28.21 -32.30 -1.58
C ARG A 480 -27.14 -31.23 -1.82
N PHE A 481 -25.97 -31.36 -1.19
CA PHE A 481 -24.83 -30.47 -1.34
C PHE A 481 -23.81 -30.98 -2.37
N GLY A 482 -24.06 -32.16 -2.95
CA GLY A 482 -23.17 -32.80 -3.91
C GLY A 482 -23.31 -32.25 -5.32
N HIS A 483 -22.19 -32.03 -5.99
CA HIS A 483 -22.16 -31.51 -7.35
C HIS A 483 -22.21 -32.64 -8.39
N LYS A 484 -23.16 -32.54 -9.33
CA LYS A 484 -23.26 -33.46 -10.47
C LYS A 484 -22.23 -33.09 -11.54
N LYS A 485 -21.64 -34.10 -12.18
CA LYS A 485 -20.71 -33.90 -13.29
C LYS A 485 -21.46 -33.44 -14.54
N THR A 486 -21.01 -32.34 -15.14
CA THR A 486 -21.69 -31.69 -16.27
C THR A 486 -20.73 -31.61 -17.47
N PRO A 487 -20.71 -32.61 -18.38
CA PRO A 487 -19.67 -32.72 -19.41
C PRO A 487 -19.82 -31.74 -20.60
N GLN A 488 -20.89 -30.97 -20.69
CA GLN A 488 -21.26 -30.19 -21.89
C GLN A 488 -21.08 -28.67 -21.77
N GLN A 489 -20.51 -28.15 -20.68
CA GLN A 489 -20.32 -26.71 -20.51
C GLN A 489 -18.89 -26.28 -20.80
N PRO A 490 -18.68 -25.09 -21.41
CA PRO A 490 -17.34 -24.58 -21.63
C PRO A 490 -16.63 -24.42 -20.27
N PRO A 491 -15.41 -24.94 -20.12
CA PRO A 491 -14.73 -24.91 -18.84
C PRO A 491 -14.28 -23.49 -18.50
N CYS A 492 -14.39 -23.14 -17.22
CA CYS A 492 -13.72 -21.97 -16.68
C CYS A 492 -12.20 -22.18 -16.81
N GLU A 493 -11.47 -21.20 -17.34
CA GLU A 493 -10.02 -21.30 -17.57
C GLU A 493 -9.21 -20.49 -16.54
N ALA A 494 -8.02 -20.97 -16.17
CA ALA A 494 -7.08 -20.18 -15.38
C ALA A 494 -6.35 -19.15 -16.25
N VAL A 495 -6.35 -17.90 -15.82
CA VAL A 495 -5.54 -16.82 -16.39
C VAL A 495 -4.48 -16.44 -15.38
N ALA A 496 -3.24 -16.84 -15.62
CA ALA A 496 -2.12 -16.49 -14.74
C ALA A 496 -1.86 -14.99 -14.80
N MET A 497 -1.75 -14.39 -13.62
CA MET A 497 -1.44 -12.98 -13.48
C MET A 497 0.02 -12.73 -13.82
N GLN A 498 0.25 -11.74 -14.67
CA GLN A 498 1.58 -11.37 -15.13
C GLN A 498 2.16 -10.33 -14.19
N TYR A 499 3.34 -10.64 -13.63
CA TYR A 499 4.14 -9.72 -12.84
C TYR A 499 5.49 -9.54 -13.48
N VAL A 500 6.11 -8.37 -13.28
CA VAL A 500 7.48 -8.15 -13.74
C VAL A 500 8.38 -9.22 -13.15
N ASN A 501 8.99 -9.96 -14.07
CA ASN A 501 9.91 -11.03 -13.79
C ASN A 501 11.11 -10.43 -13.04
N LEU A 502 11.13 -10.55 -11.70
CA LEU A 502 12.23 -10.04 -10.84
C LEU A 502 13.59 -10.72 -11.10
N ARG A 503 13.64 -11.64 -12.07
CA ARG A 503 14.88 -12.25 -12.54
C ARG A 503 15.66 -11.22 -13.34
N SER A 504 16.96 -11.10 -13.06
CA SER A 504 17.86 -10.27 -13.87
C SER A 504 18.06 -10.77 -15.30
N GLU A 505 17.40 -11.87 -15.69
CA GLU A 505 17.55 -12.57 -16.97
C GLU A 505 16.36 -13.52 -17.22
N SER A 506 16.02 -13.72 -18.50
CA SER A 506 15.02 -14.69 -18.91
C SER A 506 15.51 -16.12 -18.70
N ARG A 507 14.61 -17.02 -18.29
CA ARG A 507 14.84 -18.47 -18.25
C ARG A 507 14.14 -19.14 -19.41
N TYR A 508 14.64 -20.27 -19.85
CA TYR A 508 14.07 -21.06 -20.94
C TYR A 508 13.79 -22.47 -20.45
N LEU A 509 12.60 -22.99 -20.79
CA LEU A 509 12.23 -24.37 -20.52
C LEU A 509 13.03 -25.28 -21.44
N TYR A 510 13.77 -26.18 -20.83
CA TYR A 510 14.53 -27.17 -21.58
C TYR A 510 14.88 -28.32 -20.66
N LYS A 511 14.56 -29.54 -21.10
CA LYS A 511 14.85 -30.76 -20.35
C LYS A 511 16.15 -31.38 -20.88
N THR A 512 17.21 -31.32 -20.08
CA THR A 512 18.49 -32.00 -20.33
C THR A 512 18.85 -32.87 -19.15
N SER A 513 19.52 -33.99 -19.39
CA SER A 513 20.05 -34.84 -18.32
C SER A 513 21.14 -34.09 -17.57
N ILE A 514 21.15 -34.25 -16.24
CA ILE A 514 22.16 -33.70 -15.33
C ILE A 514 22.68 -34.79 -14.40
N ALA A 515 23.95 -34.71 -14.07
CA ALA A 515 24.56 -35.53 -13.02
C ALA A 515 25.22 -34.61 -12.00
N ILE A 516 25.08 -34.94 -10.72
CA ILE A 516 25.62 -34.18 -9.60
C ILE A 516 26.62 -35.07 -8.89
N SER A 517 27.86 -34.58 -8.81
CA SER A 517 28.93 -35.23 -8.07
C SER A 517 28.89 -34.75 -6.62
N ASP A 518 28.61 -35.66 -5.69
CA ASP A 518 28.67 -35.43 -4.24
C ASP A 518 29.98 -35.99 -3.70
N LYS A 519 30.66 -35.25 -2.82
CA LYS A 519 31.91 -35.71 -2.19
C LYS A 519 31.67 -36.86 -1.22
N GLU A 520 30.46 -36.99 -0.69
CA GLU A 520 30.11 -37.98 0.33
C GLU A 520 29.52 -39.28 -0.25
N GLN A 521 29.16 -39.31 -1.55
CA GLN A 521 28.61 -40.50 -2.20
C GLN A 521 29.38 -40.86 -3.48
N PRO A 522 29.79 -42.13 -3.65
CA PRO A 522 30.52 -42.56 -4.83
C PRO A 522 29.65 -42.67 -6.10
N ALA A 523 28.32 -42.70 -5.98
CA ALA A 523 27.40 -42.74 -7.11
C ALA A 523 26.85 -41.33 -7.40
N PRO A 524 26.95 -40.81 -8.65
CA PRO A 524 26.45 -39.49 -8.99
C PRO A 524 24.91 -39.47 -8.93
N LEU A 525 24.37 -38.42 -8.32
CA LEU A 525 22.93 -38.21 -8.28
C LEU A 525 22.45 -37.70 -9.64
N THR A 526 21.45 -38.37 -10.21
CA THR A 526 20.94 -38.05 -11.55
C THR A 526 19.60 -37.32 -11.51
N GLY A 527 19.36 -36.51 -12.54
CA GLY A 527 18.11 -35.78 -12.71
C GLY A 527 17.99 -35.16 -14.09
N HIS A 528 17.07 -34.21 -14.21
CA HIS A 528 16.94 -33.37 -15.40
C HIS A 528 16.78 -31.90 -15.05
N SER A 529 17.15 -31.02 -15.97
CA SER A 529 16.77 -29.61 -15.89
C SER A 529 15.27 -29.41 -16.15
N ARG A 530 14.68 -28.45 -15.46
CA ARG A 530 13.33 -27.93 -15.73
C ARG A 530 13.42 -26.64 -16.53
N ASP A 531 14.34 -25.76 -16.12
CA ASP A 531 14.68 -24.53 -16.83
C ASP A 531 16.17 -24.18 -16.66
N PHE A 532 16.66 -23.32 -17.55
CA PHE A 532 17.99 -22.72 -17.42
C PHE A 532 18.00 -21.24 -17.83
N SER A 533 18.98 -20.51 -17.34
CA SER A 533 19.37 -19.17 -17.78
C SER A 533 20.89 -19.02 -17.77
N SER A 534 21.42 -17.86 -18.16
CA SER A 534 22.86 -17.63 -18.14
C SER A 534 23.49 -17.73 -16.74
N LYS A 535 22.78 -17.42 -15.65
CA LYS A 535 23.32 -17.45 -14.28
C LYS A 535 22.79 -18.58 -13.41
N GLY A 536 21.94 -19.48 -13.90
CA GLY A 536 21.39 -20.52 -13.04
C GLY A 536 20.46 -21.51 -13.73
N LEU A 537 20.11 -22.57 -12.99
CA LEU A 537 19.21 -23.63 -13.45
C LEU A 537 18.22 -24.01 -12.36
N GLN A 538 17.08 -24.56 -12.77
CA GLN A 538 16.23 -25.36 -11.89
C GLN A 538 16.32 -26.81 -12.30
N LEU A 539 16.55 -27.71 -11.35
CA LEU A 539 16.71 -29.13 -11.58
C LEU A 539 15.69 -29.94 -10.79
N GLU A 540 15.36 -31.11 -11.32
CA GLU A 540 14.57 -32.13 -10.65
C GLU A 540 15.35 -33.44 -10.63
N THR A 541 15.63 -33.95 -9.43
CA THR A 541 16.38 -35.17 -9.19
C THR A 541 15.44 -36.35 -9.01
N THR A 542 15.92 -37.54 -9.38
CA THR A 542 15.15 -38.79 -9.25
C THR A 542 14.90 -39.18 -7.79
N LEU A 543 15.82 -38.80 -6.89
CA LEU A 543 15.76 -39.06 -5.46
C LEU A 543 15.84 -37.74 -4.65
N PRO A 544 15.26 -37.70 -3.43
CA PRO A 544 15.40 -36.57 -2.52
C PRO A 544 16.87 -36.25 -2.18
N VAL A 545 17.23 -34.98 -2.28
CA VAL A 545 18.60 -34.50 -2.06
C VAL A 545 18.87 -34.15 -0.60
N ARG A 546 20.15 -34.20 -0.21
CA ARG A 546 20.61 -33.81 1.14
C ARG A 546 21.13 -32.38 1.22
N PHE A 547 21.32 -31.72 0.07
CA PHE A 547 21.83 -30.35 -0.01
C PHE A 547 20.93 -29.34 0.70
N GLN A 548 21.57 -28.31 1.25
CA GLN A 548 20.96 -27.15 1.88
C GLN A 548 21.29 -25.87 1.11
N LYS A 549 20.56 -24.80 1.43
CA LYS A 549 20.83 -23.49 0.83
C LYS A 549 22.23 -23.01 1.23
N GLY A 550 23.02 -22.59 0.24
CA GLY A 550 24.40 -22.13 0.40
C GLY A 550 25.43 -23.19 0.05
N ASP A 551 25.03 -24.47 -0.04
CA ASP A 551 25.94 -25.54 -0.45
C ASP A 551 26.38 -25.32 -1.91
N VAL A 552 27.63 -25.66 -2.20
CA VAL A 552 28.18 -25.64 -3.57
C VAL A 552 28.32 -27.07 -4.06
N LEU A 553 27.62 -27.40 -5.13
CA LEU A 553 27.66 -28.70 -5.79
C LEU A 553 28.36 -28.62 -7.15
N LEU A 554 28.85 -29.76 -7.62
CA LEU A 554 29.48 -29.89 -8.92
C LEU A 554 28.53 -30.59 -9.89
N LEU A 555 28.25 -29.93 -11.01
CA LEU A 555 27.23 -30.33 -11.97
C LEU A 555 27.84 -30.69 -13.32
N ASP A 556 27.41 -31.82 -13.86
CA ASP A 556 27.72 -32.27 -15.22
C ASP A 556 26.49 -32.16 -16.13
N LEU A 557 26.71 -31.65 -17.35
CA LEU A 557 25.69 -31.52 -18.40
C LEU A 557 26.01 -32.42 -19.60
N PRO A 558 25.86 -33.75 -19.49
CA PRO A 558 26.35 -34.71 -20.49
C PRO A 558 25.72 -34.52 -21.87
N ASP A 559 24.42 -34.22 -21.95
CA ASP A 559 23.75 -34.02 -23.24
C ASP A 559 24.08 -32.68 -23.88
N MET A 560 24.32 -31.64 -23.06
CA MET A 560 24.74 -30.33 -23.56
C MET A 560 26.20 -30.35 -24.04
N GLN A 561 27.06 -31.19 -23.45
CA GLN A 561 28.46 -31.32 -23.87
C GLN A 561 28.58 -31.76 -25.33
N LYS A 562 27.62 -32.56 -25.82
CA LYS A 562 27.54 -33.00 -27.22
C LYS A 562 27.25 -31.85 -28.20
N ILE A 563 26.71 -30.72 -27.72
CA ILE A 563 26.32 -29.57 -28.54
C ILE A 563 27.51 -28.65 -28.81
N SER A 564 28.49 -28.61 -27.91
CA SER A 564 29.63 -27.70 -28.05
C SER A 564 30.88 -28.26 -27.36
N ASN A 565 31.95 -28.44 -28.12
CA ASN A 565 33.28 -28.79 -27.61
C ASN A 565 34.07 -27.56 -27.11
N LYS A 566 33.56 -26.34 -27.31
CA LYS A 566 34.23 -25.08 -26.93
C LYS A 566 34.25 -24.85 -25.40
N TYR A 567 33.30 -25.44 -24.68
CA TYR A 567 33.15 -25.25 -23.24
C TYR A 567 33.18 -26.62 -22.54
N PRO A 568 34.04 -26.83 -21.53
CA PRO A 568 33.94 -27.99 -20.67
C PRO A 568 32.72 -27.84 -19.74
N LEU A 569 31.78 -28.77 -19.83
CA LEU A 569 30.51 -28.79 -19.10
C LEU A 569 30.44 -29.91 -18.05
N THR A 570 31.59 -30.19 -17.44
CA THR A 570 31.79 -31.14 -16.36
C THR A 570 32.30 -30.43 -15.12
N ALA A 571 31.91 -30.91 -13.93
CA ALA A 571 32.25 -30.39 -12.62
C ALA A 571 31.99 -28.87 -12.47
N LEU A 572 30.87 -28.40 -13.02
CA LEU A 572 30.50 -26.98 -12.98
C LEU A 572 30.03 -26.60 -11.56
N PRO A 573 30.67 -25.64 -10.88
CA PRO A 573 30.29 -25.28 -9.52
C PRO A 573 29.02 -24.41 -9.50
N TYR A 574 27.98 -24.91 -8.83
CA TYR A 574 26.72 -24.20 -8.62
C TYR A 574 26.38 -24.14 -7.14
N GLU A 575 25.97 -22.95 -6.69
CA GLU A 575 25.45 -22.73 -5.34
C GLU A 575 23.94 -23.02 -5.28
N VAL A 576 23.53 -23.77 -4.26
CA VAL A 576 22.14 -24.11 -3.99
C VAL A 576 21.43 -22.90 -3.37
N MET A 577 20.46 -22.34 -4.11
CA MET A 577 19.70 -21.17 -3.67
C MET A 577 18.43 -21.54 -2.90
N ALA A 578 17.81 -22.66 -3.27
CA ALA A 578 16.63 -23.20 -2.61
C ALA A 578 16.46 -24.69 -2.92
N VAL A 579 15.87 -25.41 -1.97
CA VAL A 579 15.45 -26.81 -2.11
C VAL A 579 13.96 -26.88 -1.77
N SER A 580 13.19 -27.60 -2.58
CA SER A 580 11.76 -27.83 -2.37
C SER A 580 11.45 -28.64 -1.11
N LYS A 581 10.20 -28.61 -0.63
CA LYS A 581 9.76 -29.39 0.55
C LYS A 581 9.91 -30.90 0.36
N SER A 582 9.65 -31.41 -0.86
CA SER A 582 9.87 -32.82 -1.23
C SER A 582 11.35 -33.18 -1.39
N ARG A 583 12.24 -32.18 -1.37
CA ARG A 583 13.69 -32.28 -1.62
C ARG A 583 14.07 -32.88 -2.97
N THR A 584 13.18 -32.91 -3.94
CA THR A 584 13.49 -33.41 -5.31
C THR A 584 13.78 -32.29 -6.30
N ILE A 585 13.40 -31.05 -5.99
CA ILE A 585 13.67 -29.88 -6.84
C ILE A 585 14.68 -28.96 -6.17
N MET A 586 15.69 -28.53 -6.93
CA MET A 586 16.72 -27.58 -6.53
C MET A 586 16.80 -26.39 -7.47
N ASN A 587 16.93 -25.19 -6.91
CA ASN A 587 17.24 -23.97 -7.63
C ASN A 587 18.71 -23.63 -7.44
N LEU A 588 19.44 -23.51 -8.54
CA LEU A 588 20.88 -23.31 -8.54
C LEU A 588 21.26 -21.95 -9.14
N ARG A 589 22.34 -21.37 -8.62
CA ARG A 589 23.01 -20.19 -9.16
C ARG A 589 24.46 -20.54 -9.49
N ALA A 590 24.96 -20.11 -10.63
CA ALA A 590 26.36 -20.29 -11.00
C ALA A 590 27.25 -19.71 -9.88
N HIS A 591 28.17 -20.52 -9.37
CA HIS A 591 29.08 -20.08 -8.31
C HIS A 591 30.25 -19.33 -8.96
N GLU A 592 30.28 -18.01 -8.78
CA GLU A 592 31.29 -17.16 -9.41
C GLU A 592 32.54 -17.05 -8.52
N GLY A 593 33.70 -17.33 -9.11
CA GLY A 593 35.01 -17.13 -8.50
C GLY A 593 35.75 -15.94 -9.12
N ALA A 594 37.08 -15.97 -9.11
CA ALA A 594 37.92 -14.96 -9.77
C ALA A 594 37.79 -15.00 -11.31
N GLU A 595 37.46 -16.17 -11.87
CA GLU A 595 37.22 -16.35 -13.31
C GLU A 595 35.73 -16.49 -13.64
N PRO A 596 35.30 -16.12 -14.87
CA PRO A 596 33.91 -16.26 -15.29
C PRO A 596 33.49 -17.73 -15.33
N HIS A 597 32.37 -18.06 -14.69
CA HIS A 597 31.84 -19.42 -14.65
C HIS A 597 31.60 -19.98 -16.07
N THR A 598 32.22 -21.11 -16.40
CA THR A 598 32.19 -21.71 -17.75
C THR A 598 30.78 -21.99 -18.25
N GLY A 599 29.92 -22.55 -17.38
CA GLY A 599 28.52 -22.79 -17.71
C GLY A 599 27.74 -21.52 -18.05
N ARG A 600 28.12 -20.37 -17.46
CA ARG A 600 27.46 -19.08 -17.73
C ARG A 600 27.80 -18.60 -19.13
N LEU A 601 29.07 -18.69 -19.52
CA LEU A 601 29.51 -18.35 -20.88
C LEU A 601 28.84 -19.25 -21.92
N PHE A 602 28.76 -20.55 -21.65
CA PHE A 602 28.07 -21.51 -22.52
C PHE A 602 26.59 -21.17 -22.69
N PHE A 603 25.83 -21.02 -21.60
CA PHE A 603 24.40 -20.73 -21.68
C PHE A 603 24.13 -19.36 -22.30
N GLN A 604 24.97 -18.35 -22.06
CA GLN A 604 24.84 -17.05 -22.72
C GLN A 604 24.98 -17.18 -24.25
N GLN A 605 25.98 -17.91 -24.73
CA GLN A 605 26.16 -18.14 -26.18
C GLN A 605 25.04 -19.02 -26.76
N LEU A 606 24.62 -20.07 -26.04
CA LEU A 606 23.53 -20.95 -26.44
C LEU A 606 22.21 -20.17 -26.62
N ILE A 607 21.89 -19.30 -25.66
CA ILE A 607 20.69 -18.45 -25.69
C ILE A 607 20.75 -17.46 -26.85
N GLN A 608 21.87 -16.77 -27.02
CA GLN A 608 22.04 -15.78 -28.10
C GLN A 608 21.83 -16.42 -29.48
N ASN A 609 22.39 -17.62 -29.70
CA ASN A 609 22.34 -18.29 -31.00
C ASN A 609 21.01 -19.01 -31.28
N ASN A 610 20.24 -19.37 -30.25
CA ASN A 610 19.03 -20.19 -30.38
C ASN A 610 17.77 -19.51 -29.87
N ARG A 611 17.78 -18.19 -29.69
CA ARG A 611 16.67 -17.43 -29.06
C ARG A 611 15.30 -17.71 -29.68
N ALA A 612 15.23 -17.91 -31.01
CA ALA A 612 13.98 -18.21 -31.72
C ALA A 612 13.45 -19.65 -31.50
N LYS A 613 14.30 -20.57 -31.04
CA LYS A 613 13.97 -21.99 -30.81
C LYS A 613 13.75 -22.34 -29.34
N LEU A 614 14.23 -21.50 -28.43
CA LEU A 614 14.07 -21.71 -27.00
C LEU A 614 12.71 -21.17 -26.54
N THR A 615 11.96 -22.00 -25.79
CA THR A 615 10.69 -21.58 -25.20
C THR A 615 10.99 -20.83 -23.89
N PRO A 616 10.63 -19.53 -23.77
CA PRO A 616 10.76 -18.82 -22.51
C PRO A 616 9.97 -19.57 -21.42
N ALA A 617 10.53 -19.65 -20.21
CA ALA A 617 9.83 -20.17 -19.03
C ALA A 617 8.79 -19.18 -18.47
N GLU A 618 8.38 -18.22 -19.29
CA GLU A 618 7.23 -17.35 -19.07
C GLU A 618 6.04 -18.04 -19.75
N GLU A 619 4.97 -18.30 -19.01
CA GLU A 619 3.70 -18.72 -19.60
C GLU A 619 3.25 -17.59 -20.53
N SER A 620 3.47 -17.74 -21.85
CA SER A 620 2.94 -16.79 -22.81
C SER A 620 1.42 -16.86 -22.71
N PRO A 621 0.76 -15.76 -22.35
CA PRO A 621 -0.67 -15.79 -22.12
C PRO A 621 -1.35 -16.14 -23.44
N ARG A 622 -2.35 -17.01 -23.39
CA ARG A 622 -3.18 -17.33 -24.56
C ARG A 622 -3.76 -16.07 -25.22
N TYR A 623 -4.03 -15.05 -24.40
CA TYR A 623 -4.50 -13.73 -24.81
C TYR A 623 -3.61 -12.63 -24.17
N PRO A 624 -2.61 -12.10 -24.90
CA PRO A 624 -1.74 -11.02 -24.39
C PRO A 624 -2.57 -9.79 -23.96
N GLY A 625 -2.46 -9.39 -22.69
CA GLY A 625 -3.20 -8.28 -22.10
C GLY A 625 -4.48 -8.67 -21.34
N LEU A 626 -4.94 -9.91 -21.43
CA LEU A 626 -6.14 -10.36 -20.71
C LEU A 626 -5.95 -10.31 -19.18
N SER A 627 -4.80 -10.74 -18.66
CA SER A 627 -4.47 -10.65 -17.23
C SER A 627 -4.56 -9.20 -16.73
N THR A 628 -4.05 -8.25 -17.53
CA THR A 628 -4.11 -6.80 -17.22
C THR A 628 -5.54 -6.27 -17.26
N ALA A 629 -6.37 -6.71 -18.23
CA ALA A 629 -7.78 -6.34 -18.25
C ALA A 629 -8.53 -6.84 -17.00
N LEU A 630 -8.35 -8.12 -16.67
CA LEU A 630 -9.00 -8.76 -15.53
C LEU A 630 -8.57 -8.12 -14.20
N ARG A 631 -7.28 -7.92 -13.96
CA ARG A 631 -6.82 -7.28 -12.72
C ARG A 631 -7.37 -5.87 -12.53
N ASN A 632 -7.51 -5.10 -13.62
CA ASN A 632 -8.02 -3.73 -13.55
C ASN A 632 -9.50 -3.75 -13.15
N MET A 633 -10.27 -4.66 -13.76
CA MET A 633 -11.66 -4.91 -13.38
C MET A 633 -11.76 -5.30 -11.89
N TYR A 634 -10.89 -6.19 -11.40
CA TYR A 634 -10.86 -6.60 -10.00
C TYR A 634 -10.58 -5.44 -9.05
N LEU A 635 -9.51 -4.66 -9.27
CA LEU A 635 -9.13 -3.55 -8.39
C LEU A 635 -10.23 -2.48 -8.29
N ASN A 636 -11.02 -2.26 -9.34
CA ASN A 636 -12.09 -1.27 -9.37
C ASN A 636 -13.28 -1.60 -8.47
N VAL A 637 -13.51 -2.87 -8.15
CA VAL A 637 -14.73 -3.31 -7.45
C VAL A 637 -14.49 -3.81 -6.04
N GLN A 638 -13.23 -4.07 -5.67
CA GLN A 638 -12.90 -4.67 -4.40
C GLN A 638 -12.83 -3.69 -3.24
N ASN A 639 -13.27 -4.15 -2.07
CA ASN A 639 -13.25 -3.42 -0.79
C ASN A 639 -12.23 -4.09 0.16
N HIS A 640 -10.93 -3.95 -0.12
CA HIS A 640 -9.89 -4.54 0.74
C HIS A 640 -9.42 -3.56 1.81
N PHE A 641 -9.16 -4.09 3.01
CA PHE A 641 -8.36 -3.44 4.03
C PHE A 641 -6.97 -4.05 4.02
N THR A 642 -6.02 -3.37 3.36
CA THR A 642 -4.61 -3.82 3.34
C THR A 642 -3.72 -2.75 3.98
N LEU A 643 -2.94 -3.16 4.97
CA LEU A 643 -1.92 -2.34 5.64
C LEU A 643 -0.56 -2.57 4.99
N TYR A 644 0.26 -1.52 4.93
CA TYR A 644 1.64 -1.60 4.43
C TYR A 644 2.64 -1.27 5.53
N LEU A 645 3.74 -2.01 5.52
CA LEU A 645 4.86 -1.87 6.44
C LEU A 645 6.04 -1.25 5.71
N HIS A 646 6.46 -0.07 6.14
CA HIS A 646 7.57 0.67 5.57
C HIS A 646 8.81 0.49 6.42
N ARG A 647 9.93 0.12 5.79
CA ARG A 647 11.23 0.03 6.44
C ARG A 647 11.94 1.37 6.38
N LYS A 648 12.10 2.01 7.54
CA LYS A 648 12.92 3.23 7.71
C LYS A 648 14.17 2.90 8.52
N GLY A 649 15.26 2.62 7.80
CA GLY A 649 16.51 2.14 8.40
C GLY A 649 16.34 0.77 9.07
N ILE A 650 16.39 0.76 10.41
CA ILE A 650 16.20 -0.45 11.24
C ILE A 650 14.76 -0.63 11.74
N ARG A 651 13.92 0.41 11.66
CA ARG A 651 12.54 0.42 12.14
C ARG A 651 11.56 0.08 11.02
N TYR A 652 10.43 -0.47 11.43
CA TYR A 652 9.28 -0.74 10.56
C TYR A 652 8.12 0.09 11.07
N GLU A 653 7.42 0.76 10.16
CA GLU A 653 6.27 1.61 10.48
C GLU A 653 5.06 1.12 9.70
N VAL A 654 3.91 1.01 10.37
CA VAL A 654 2.61 0.75 9.75
C VAL A 654 1.89 2.09 9.69
N ASN A 655 1.91 2.75 8.54
CA ASN A 655 1.39 4.12 8.40
C ASN A 655 0.61 4.35 7.10
N THR A 656 0.34 3.28 6.35
CA THR A 656 -0.40 3.35 5.10
C THR A 656 -1.40 2.22 5.04
N VAL A 657 -2.64 2.57 4.73
CA VAL A 657 -3.75 1.64 4.50
C VAL A 657 -4.31 1.91 3.11
N THR A 658 -4.80 0.87 2.45
CA THR A 658 -5.53 1.02 1.21
C THR A 658 -7.03 0.90 1.42
N GLN A 659 -7.79 1.57 0.57
CA GLN A 659 -9.24 1.51 0.57
C GLN A 659 -9.75 1.45 -0.87
N GLY A 660 -10.74 0.60 -1.11
CA GLY A 660 -11.46 0.57 -2.39
C GLY A 660 -12.45 1.72 -2.53
N ASN A 661 -13.35 1.59 -3.51
CA ASN A 661 -14.42 2.57 -3.71
C ASN A 661 -15.39 2.65 -2.53
N ASN A 662 -15.62 1.54 -1.82
CA ASN A 662 -16.33 1.52 -0.56
C ASN A 662 -15.38 1.10 0.57
N PRO A 663 -15.52 1.67 1.78
CA PRO A 663 -14.78 1.23 2.95
C PRO A 663 -15.23 -0.19 3.34
N ALA A 664 -14.27 -1.05 3.70
CA ALA A 664 -14.57 -2.35 4.29
C ALA A 664 -15.09 -2.18 5.73
N SER A 665 -15.66 -3.24 6.30
CA SER A 665 -16.12 -3.26 7.70
C SER A 665 -15.04 -2.76 8.67
N LEU A 666 -13.79 -3.17 8.47
CA LEU A 666 -12.67 -2.75 9.33
C LEU A 666 -12.33 -1.25 9.20
N HIS A 667 -12.44 -0.65 8.01
CA HIS A 667 -12.27 0.81 7.86
C HIS A 667 -13.32 1.56 8.69
N LEU A 668 -14.59 1.15 8.57
CA LEU A 668 -15.70 1.77 9.30
C LEU A 668 -15.53 1.66 10.82
N LEU A 669 -15.14 0.48 11.30
CA LEU A 669 -14.93 0.24 12.73
C LEU A 669 -13.77 1.07 13.30
N LEU A 670 -12.68 1.19 12.57
CA LEU A 670 -11.52 1.98 13.02
C LEU A 670 -11.76 3.49 12.91
N SER A 671 -12.75 3.92 12.13
CA SER A 671 -13.15 5.32 12.02
C SER A 671 -14.10 5.78 13.12
N LEU A 672 -14.69 4.86 13.91
CA LEU A 672 -15.63 5.15 15.01
C LEU A 672 -15.16 6.26 15.96
N PHE A 673 -13.86 6.28 16.29
CA PHE A 673 -13.26 7.21 17.24
C PHE A 673 -12.13 8.04 16.62
N SER A 674 -12.04 8.06 15.29
CA SER A 674 -10.99 8.83 14.61
C SER A 674 -11.30 10.33 14.71
N ALA A 675 -10.33 11.12 15.20
CA ALA A 675 -10.41 12.57 15.20
C ALA A 675 -10.06 13.20 13.83
N ASP A 676 -9.48 12.44 12.89
CA ASP A 676 -9.11 12.90 11.54
C ASP A 676 -9.85 12.06 10.49
N ILE A 677 -10.85 12.64 9.84
CA ILE A 677 -11.68 11.95 8.83
C ILE A 677 -10.90 11.56 7.56
N ASN A 678 -9.73 12.16 7.34
CA ASN A 678 -8.90 11.92 6.14
C ASN A 678 -7.84 10.84 6.36
N LYS A 679 -7.75 10.28 7.57
CA LYS A 679 -6.78 9.25 7.94
C LYS A 679 -7.46 8.12 8.69
N GLN A 680 -6.83 6.96 8.65
CA GLN A 680 -7.29 5.82 9.42
C GLN A 680 -6.58 5.79 10.76
N ASP A 681 -7.33 5.78 11.88
CA ASP A 681 -6.75 5.52 13.18
C ASP A 681 -6.41 4.04 13.34
N LEU A 682 -5.14 3.73 13.55
CA LEU A 682 -4.66 2.37 13.76
C LEU A 682 -4.25 2.11 15.22
N ALA A 683 -4.37 3.08 16.12
CA ALA A 683 -3.87 2.97 17.49
C ALA A 683 -4.42 1.72 18.20
N LEU A 684 -5.71 1.44 18.00
CA LEU A 684 -6.38 0.27 18.56
C LEU A 684 -5.73 -1.04 18.11
N ILE A 685 -5.53 -1.24 16.81
CA ILE A 685 -5.04 -2.52 16.26
C ILE A 685 -3.52 -2.64 16.36
N LEU A 686 -2.80 -1.52 16.52
CA LEU A 686 -1.36 -1.51 16.71
C LEU A 686 -0.94 -1.61 18.17
N GLN A 687 -1.88 -1.45 19.12
CA GLN A 687 -1.68 -1.61 20.57
C GLN A 687 -0.38 -0.94 21.05
N ASN A 688 -0.25 0.38 20.86
CA ASN A 688 0.97 1.15 21.18
C ASN A 688 2.26 0.62 20.53
N ASN A 689 2.19 0.23 19.25
CA ASN A 689 3.25 -0.41 18.45
C ASN A 689 3.63 -1.85 18.83
N ALA A 690 2.98 -2.48 19.82
CA ALA A 690 3.27 -3.87 20.16
C ALA A 690 3.02 -4.82 18.99
N ALA A 691 1.85 -4.72 18.34
CA ALA A 691 1.53 -5.54 17.17
C ALA A 691 2.45 -5.20 15.98
N SER A 692 2.76 -3.92 15.77
CA SER A 692 3.72 -3.47 14.74
C SER A 692 5.10 -4.13 14.91
N LEU A 693 5.63 -4.17 16.14
CA LEU A 693 6.89 -4.83 16.45
C LEU A 693 6.82 -6.34 16.16
N HIS A 694 5.72 -6.98 16.53
CA HIS A 694 5.49 -8.40 16.30
C HIS A 694 5.43 -8.76 14.80
N PHE A 695 4.72 -7.95 14.00
CA PHE A 695 4.71 -8.10 12.54
C PHE A 695 6.10 -7.88 11.94
N ALA A 696 6.83 -6.85 12.41
CA ALA A 696 8.17 -6.55 11.93
C ALA A 696 9.18 -7.67 12.23
N GLN A 697 9.10 -8.30 13.41
CA GLN A 697 9.97 -9.42 13.80
C GLN A 697 9.77 -10.62 12.88
N HIS A 698 8.52 -11.01 12.62
CA HIS A 698 8.21 -12.08 11.68
C HIS A 698 8.63 -11.72 10.25
N LEU A 699 8.29 -10.51 9.79
CA LEU A 699 8.61 -10.05 8.44
C LEU A 699 10.12 -10.08 8.16
N LYS A 700 10.97 -9.77 9.15
CA LYS A 700 12.44 -9.84 9.04
C LYS A 700 12.93 -11.26 8.73
N GLN A 701 12.25 -12.29 9.22
CA GLN A 701 12.60 -13.70 9.03
C GLN A 701 12.00 -14.30 7.75
N MET A 702 10.90 -13.72 7.25
CA MET A 702 10.20 -14.20 6.06
C MET A 702 10.99 -13.99 4.76
N LYS A 703 10.93 -14.98 3.86
CA LYS A 703 11.40 -14.86 2.48
C LYS A 703 10.31 -14.25 1.58
N ARG A 704 10.71 -13.66 0.45
CA ARG A 704 9.78 -12.99 -0.50
C ARG A 704 8.71 -13.90 -1.10
N LEU A 705 9.01 -15.18 -1.31
CA LEU A 705 8.11 -16.17 -1.92
C LEU A 705 7.55 -17.15 -0.86
N GLU A 706 7.71 -16.83 0.41
CA GLU A 706 7.12 -17.61 1.49
C GLU A 706 5.61 -17.38 1.54
N ALA A 707 4.86 -18.41 1.95
CA ALA A 707 3.42 -18.30 2.14
C ALA A 707 3.08 -17.25 3.22
N PRO A 708 1.90 -16.64 3.18
CA PRO A 708 1.50 -15.64 4.17
C PRO A 708 1.49 -16.21 5.59
N LYS A 709 1.95 -15.42 6.56
CA LYS A 709 1.75 -15.74 7.97
C LYS A 709 0.39 -15.21 8.40
N SER A 710 -0.48 -16.10 8.86
CA SER A 710 -1.83 -15.74 9.31
C SER A 710 -1.86 -15.43 10.81
N TYR A 711 -2.63 -14.41 11.18
CA TYR A 711 -3.07 -14.09 12.54
C TYR A 711 -4.58 -13.92 12.53
N GLU A 712 -5.24 -14.14 13.66
CA GLU A 712 -6.65 -13.76 13.86
C GLU A 712 -6.74 -12.60 14.85
N MET A 713 -7.58 -11.62 14.53
CA MET A 713 -7.82 -10.41 15.29
C MET A 713 -9.31 -10.31 15.63
N PHE A 714 -9.62 -10.05 16.89
CA PHE A 714 -10.98 -9.94 17.42
C PHE A 714 -11.21 -8.51 17.89
N LEU A 715 -12.20 -7.85 17.29
CA LEU A 715 -12.66 -6.54 17.71
C LEU A 715 -13.98 -6.69 18.44
N VAL A 716 -14.03 -6.23 19.69
CA VAL A 716 -15.23 -6.33 20.53
C VAL A 716 -15.72 -4.95 20.89
N ILE A 717 -17.02 -4.73 20.70
CA ILE A 717 -17.71 -3.49 21.02
C ILE A 717 -18.64 -3.76 22.20
N SER A 718 -18.37 -3.08 23.31
CA SER A 718 -19.27 -3.01 24.45
C SER A 718 -19.99 -1.66 24.48
N GLN A 719 -21.21 -1.66 25.00
CA GLN A 719 -21.91 -0.43 25.37
C GLN A 719 -21.84 -0.28 26.88
N THR A 720 -21.21 0.79 27.34
CA THR A 720 -21.08 1.19 28.75
C THR A 720 -21.58 2.62 28.86
N ASN A 721 -22.61 2.86 29.68
CA ASN A 721 -23.16 4.20 29.94
C ASN A 721 -23.45 5.03 28.67
N ASP A 722 -24.16 4.45 27.68
CA ASP A 722 -24.45 5.04 26.36
C ASP A 722 -23.24 5.40 25.49
N THR A 723 -22.02 5.07 25.92
CA THR A 723 -20.80 5.18 25.11
C THR A 723 -20.37 3.82 24.59
N ALA A 724 -19.99 3.75 23.31
CA ALA A 724 -19.42 2.55 22.73
C ALA A 724 -17.92 2.50 23.08
N GLU A 725 -17.45 1.37 23.59
CA GLU A 725 -16.05 1.08 23.81
C GLU A 725 -15.61 -0.03 22.86
N LEU A 726 -14.50 0.16 22.17
CA LEU A 726 -13.93 -0.79 21.22
C LEU A 726 -12.61 -1.35 21.77
N SER A 727 -12.51 -2.67 21.84
CA SER A 727 -11.30 -3.38 22.26
C SER A 727 -10.80 -4.33 21.16
N CYS A 728 -9.49 -4.57 21.14
CA CYS A 728 -8.81 -5.41 20.14
C CYS A 728 -7.95 -6.45 20.83
N MET A 729 -8.07 -7.71 20.40
CA MET A 729 -7.28 -8.85 20.87
C MET A 729 -6.80 -9.69 19.69
N PHE A 730 -5.54 -10.11 19.70
CA PHE A 730 -4.96 -11.04 18.73
C PHE A 730 -4.96 -12.48 19.24
N ASP A 731 -4.93 -13.43 18.31
CA ASP A 731 -4.89 -14.87 18.61
C ASP A 731 -3.72 -15.31 19.49
N TYR A 732 -2.55 -14.67 19.36
CA TYR A 732 -1.37 -14.95 20.16
C TYR A 732 -1.43 -14.42 21.60
N GLU A 733 -2.42 -13.58 21.92
CA GLU A 733 -2.61 -13.06 23.29
C GLU A 733 -3.40 -14.03 24.18
N PHE A 734 -4.05 -15.04 23.58
CA PHE A 734 -4.74 -16.08 24.32
C PHE A 734 -3.78 -17.17 24.81
N ARG A 735 -3.99 -17.63 26.05
CA ARG A 735 -3.23 -18.75 26.64
C ARG A 735 -3.30 -20.03 25.80
N ASP A 736 -4.50 -20.36 25.32
CA ASP A 736 -4.80 -21.54 24.52
C ASP A 736 -6.09 -21.34 23.71
N GLU A 737 -6.38 -22.27 22.81
CA GLU A 737 -7.58 -22.23 21.96
C GLU A 737 -8.90 -22.39 22.74
N GLN A 738 -8.90 -23.01 23.92
CA GLN A 738 -10.10 -23.12 24.75
C GLN A 738 -10.47 -21.77 25.38
N HIS A 739 -9.48 -21.05 25.88
CA HIS A 739 -9.65 -19.69 26.39
C HIS A 739 -10.16 -18.76 25.28
N LYS A 740 -9.59 -18.85 24.08
CA LYS A 740 -10.06 -18.12 22.89
C LYS A 740 -11.50 -18.44 22.55
N ARG A 741 -11.89 -19.72 22.54
CA ARG A 741 -13.29 -20.15 22.34
C ARG A 741 -14.21 -19.55 23.39
N GLN A 742 -13.86 -19.61 24.67
CA GLN A 742 -14.69 -19.08 25.75
C GLN A 742 -14.87 -17.56 25.63
N PHE A 743 -13.80 -16.83 25.28
CA PHE A 743 -13.85 -15.39 25.00
C PHE A 743 -14.84 -15.08 23.87
N VAL A 744 -14.72 -15.77 22.74
CA VAL A 744 -15.62 -15.57 21.59
C VAL A 744 -17.06 -15.88 21.96
N LEU A 745 -17.35 -17.04 22.55
CA LEU A 745 -18.71 -17.44 22.91
C LEU A 745 -19.36 -16.47 23.92
N ASN A 746 -18.59 -15.93 24.87
CA ASN A 746 -19.08 -14.91 25.79
C ASN A 746 -19.39 -13.58 25.05
N ALA A 747 -18.46 -13.13 24.19
CA ALA A 747 -18.65 -11.91 23.41
C ALA A 747 -19.88 -12.01 22.48
N LEU A 748 -20.11 -13.17 21.87
CA LEU A 748 -21.30 -13.41 21.02
C LEU A 748 -22.62 -13.21 21.78
N GLN A 749 -22.68 -13.57 23.06
CA GLN A 749 -23.89 -13.42 23.88
C GLN A 749 -24.16 -11.96 24.27
N HIS A 750 -23.13 -11.25 24.76
CA HIS A 750 -23.33 -9.98 25.48
C HIS A 750 -22.88 -8.73 24.73
N LYS A 751 -22.06 -8.87 23.68
CA LYS A 751 -21.39 -7.74 23.01
C LYS A 751 -21.64 -7.76 21.50
N ILE A 752 -20.94 -6.95 20.72
CA ILE A 752 -20.82 -7.12 19.25
C ILE A 752 -19.36 -7.45 18.97
N ILE A 753 -19.11 -8.52 18.23
CA ILE A 753 -17.75 -8.97 17.91
C ILE A 753 -17.55 -9.03 16.40
N PHE A 754 -16.45 -8.50 15.91
CA PHE A 754 -15.96 -8.71 14.54
C PHE A 754 -14.65 -9.48 14.60
N SER A 755 -14.45 -10.40 13.67
CA SER A 755 -13.27 -11.26 13.61
C SER A 755 -12.62 -11.14 12.24
N TYR A 756 -11.31 -10.91 12.20
CA TYR A 756 -10.55 -10.76 10.97
C TYR A 756 -9.37 -11.72 10.94
N ARG A 757 -9.10 -12.30 9.79
CA ARG A 757 -7.84 -12.98 9.51
C ARG A 757 -6.89 -12.02 8.82
N LEU A 758 -5.73 -11.80 9.42
CA LEU A 758 -4.67 -10.96 8.90
C LEU A 758 -3.59 -11.82 8.25
N GLN A 759 -3.26 -11.56 6.98
CA GLN A 759 -2.27 -12.30 6.21
C GLN A 759 -1.03 -11.43 5.95
N LEU A 760 0.00 -11.62 6.76
CA LEU A 760 1.28 -10.92 6.64
C LEU A 760 2.12 -11.53 5.51
N CYS A 761 2.53 -10.69 4.56
CA CYS A 761 3.36 -11.06 3.41
C CYS A 761 4.59 -10.15 3.29
N ARG A 762 5.71 -10.72 2.84
CA ARG A 762 6.91 -9.96 2.41
C ARG A 762 6.73 -9.46 0.98
N THR A 763 6.84 -8.15 0.77
CA THR A 763 6.72 -7.52 -0.56
C THR A 763 7.99 -7.65 -1.39
N GLY A 764 7.83 -7.47 -2.71
CA GLY A 764 8.92 -7.41 -3.68
C GLY A 764 9.57 -6.03 -3.74
N ARG A 765 10.22 -5.74 -4.88
CA ARG A 765 10.64 -4.37 -5.23
C ARG A 765 9.48 -3.68 -5.96
N PRO A 766 9.38 -2.34 -5.92
CA PRO A 766 8.41 -1.63 -6.74
C PRO A 766 8.64 -1.91 -8.23
N ASP A 767 7.55 -1.99 -8.99
CA ASP A 767 7.57 -2.09 -10.44
C ASP A 767 7.68 -0.68 -11.03
N VAL A 768 8.92 -0.23 -11.20
CA VAL A 768 9.23 1.13 -11.69
C VAL A 768 8.78 1.32 -13.14
N ASP A 769 8.83 0.26 -13.96
CA ASP A 769 8.43 0.32 -15.36
C ASP A 769 6.92 0.60 -15.49
N PHE A 770 6.10 0.00 -14.61
CA PHE A 770 4.66 0.21 -14.59
C PHE A 770 4.23 1.65 -14.22
N ILE A 771 5.04 2.36 -13.42
CA ILE A 771 4.78 3.74 -12.98
C ILE A 771 5.69 4.77 -13.67
N ALA A 772 6.42 4.35 -14.71
CA ALA A 772 7.46 5.17 -15.34
C ALA A 772 6.88 6.46 -15.93
N ALA A 773 5.70 6.40 -16.55
CA ALA A 773 5.06 7.56 -17.16
C ALA A 773 4.78 8.68 -16.14
N GLU A 774 4.21 8.32 -14.99
CA GLU A 774 3.95 9.26 -13.90
C GLU A 774 5.23 9.77 -13.27
N LEU A 775 6.20 8.88 -13.04
CA LEU A 775 7.47 9.23 -12.40
C LEU A 775 8.27 10.20 -13.30
N SER A 776 8.34 9.94 -14.61
CA SER A 776 8.96 10.83 -15.59
C SER A 776 8.28 12.19 -15.64
N TYR A 777 6.94 12.23 -15.67
CA TYR A 777 6.19 13.48 -15.66
C TYR A 777 6.45 14.30 -14.38
N ILE A 778 6.38 13.67 -13.21
CA ILE A 778 6.65 14.35 -11.93
C ILE A 778 8.11 14.82 -11.88
N SER A 779 9.06 14.01 -12.34
CA SER A 779 10.49 14.37 -12.34
C SER A 779 10.78 15.59 -13.22
N ALA A 780 10.10 15.73 -14.37
CA ALA A 780 10.26 16.87 -15.27
C ALA A 780 9.94 18.23 -14.60
N TYR A 781 9.02 18.25 -13.62
CA TYR A 781 8.61 19.48 -12.92
C TYR A 781 9.09 19.58 -11.46
N ALA A 782 9.32 18.45 -10.78
CA ALA A 782 9.68 18.38 -9.37
C ALA A 782 10.49 17.11 -9.03
N ILE A 783 11.78 17.11 -9.40
CA ILE A 783 12.73 16.00 -9.16
C ILE A 783 12.73 15.55 -7.68
N HIS A 784 12.71 16.49 -6.72
CA HIS A 784 12.67 16.15 -5.29
C HIS A 784 11.39 15.39 -4.90
N LYS A 785 10.23 15.75 -5.46
CA LYS A 785 8.96 15.04 -5.21
C LYS A 785 8.98 13.65 -5.82
N ALA A 786 9.50 13.50 -7.04
CA ALA A 786 9.68 12.21 -7.69
C ALA A 786 10.55 11.27 -6.84
N LYS A 787 11.71 11.76 -6.36
CA LYS A 787 12.62 10.99 -5.50
C LYS A 787 11.96 10.56 -4.19
N LEU A 788 11.21 11.44 -3.53
CA LEU A 788 10.49 11.11 -2.30
C LEU A 788 9.44 10.01 -2.51
N LEU A 789 8.66 10.10 -3.59
CA LEU A 789 7.66 9.08 -3.94
C LEU A 789 8.30 7.73 -4.29
N GLU A 790 9.42 7.77 -5.02
CA GLU A 790 10.21 6.58 -5.31
C GLU A 790 10.75 5.95 -4.01
N GLU A 791 11.39 6.73 -3.13
CA GLU A 791 11.90 6.27 -1.84
C GLU A 791 10.78 5.68 -0.96
N GLU A 792 9.58 6.28 -0.96
CA GLU A 792 8.40 5.74 -0.27
C GLU A 792 8.07 4.33 -0.75
N LEU A 793 7.92 4.13 -2.07
CA LEU A 793 7.62 2.82 -2.64
C LEU A 793 8.75 1.80 -2.40
N TRP A 794 10.01 2.22 -2.48
CA TRP A 794 11.15 1.36 -2.16
C TRP A 794 11.21 0.95 -0.68
N SER A 795 10.65 1.76 0.22
CA SER A 795 10.62 1.45 1.64
C SER A 795 9.57 0.39 2.00
N VAL A 796 8.60 0.10 1.14
CA VAL A 796 7.58 -0.93 1.39
C VAL A 796 8.22 -2.31 1.52
N ALA A 797 8.20 -2.87 2.72
CA ALA A 797 8.87 -4.12 3.06
C ALA A 797 7.91 -5.29 3.30
N GLY A 798 6.65 -4.99 3.63
CA GLY A 798 5.60 -5.98 3.86
C GLY A 798 4.21 -5.39 3.69
N MET A 799 3.23 -6.28 3.61
CA MET A 799 1.81 -5.94 3.60
C MET A 799 1.04 -6.92 4.48
N ILE A 800 -0.10 -6.49 5.00
CA ILE A 800 -1.04 -7.30 5.76
C ILE A 800 -2.41 -7.13 5.10
N ASP A 801 -2.95 -8.20 4.55
CA ASP A 801 -4.31 -8.21 4.01
C ASP A 801 -5.29 -8.75 5.05
N ALA A 802 -6.41 -8.07 5.25
CA ALA A 802 -7.42 -8.44 6.24
C ALA A 802 -8.68 -9.03 5.58
N VAL A 803 -9.03 -10.26 5.96
CA VAL A 803 -10.24 -10.96 5.52
C VAL A 803 -11.21 -11.08 6.68
N ASP A 804 -12.44 -10.59 6.50
CA ASP A 804 -13.50 -10.73 7.50
C ASP A 804 -13.94 -12.20 7.64
N ILE A 805 -13.82 -12.73 8.85
CA ILE A 805 -14.22 -14.10 9.24
C ILE A 805 -15.32 -14.09 10.30
N SER A 806 -16.00 -12.96 10.49
CA SER A 806 -17.01 -12.77 11.55
C SER A 806 -18.18 -13.73 11.45
N ASP A 807 -18.57 -14.13 10.22
CA ASP A 807 -19.64 -15.10 9.99
C ASP A 807 -19.19 -16.56 10.20
N GLU A 808 -17.90 -16.85 10.04
CA GLU A 808 -17.37 -18.22 10.14
C GLU A 808 -17.08 -18.62 11.60
N VAL A 809 -16.52 -17.70 12.37
CA VAL A 809 -16.01 -17.95 13.74
C VAL A 809 -17.09 -18.47 14.71
N PRO A 810 -18.33 -17.96 14.73
CA PRO A 810 -19.37 -18.48 15.64
C PRO A 810 -19.62 -19.96 15.46
N TRP A 811 -19.72 -20.43 14.21
CA TRP A 811 -19.96 -21.83 13.91
C TRP A 811 -18.71 -22.69 14.09
N ARG A 812 -17.52 -22.17 13.81
CA ARG A 812 -16.29 -22.86 14.19
C ARG A 812 -16.33 -23.28 15.67
N TYR A 813 -16.78 -22.40 16.56
CA TYR A 813 -16.80 -22.67 18.00
C TYR A 813 -18.09 -23.29 18.55
N GLY A 814 -19.01 -23.71 17.67
CA GLY A 814 -20.24 -24.39 18.05
C GLY A 814 -21.32 -23.48 18.66
N ALA A 815 -21.37 -22.21 18.27
CA ALA A 815 -22.44 -21.31 18.70
C ALA A 815 -23.81 -21.78 18.18
N ALA A 816 -24.85 -21.58 18.99
CA ALA A 816 -26.23 -21.87 18.60
C ALA A 816 -26.70 -20.94 17.46
N SER A 817 -27.60 -21.44 16.61
CA SER A 817 -28.11 -20.74 15.42
C SER A 817 -28.73 -19.38 15.74
N ASP A 818 -29.46 -19.29 16.86
CA ASP A 818 -30.10 -18.05 17.31
C ASP A 818 -29.08 -17.01 17.80
N VAL A 819 -27.98 -17.44 18.42
CA VAL A 819 -26.88 -16.55 18.83
C VAL A 819 -26.16 -16.01 17.59
N TYR A 820 -25.89 -16.88 16.62
CA TYR A 820 -25.27 -16.51 15.34
C TYR A 820 -26.12 -15.46 14.60
N GLN A 821 -27.41 -15.73 14.38
CA GLN A 821 -28.31 -14.81 13.67
C GLN A 821 -28.46 -13.47 14.40
N ARG A 822 -28.57 -13.48 15.74
CA ARG A 822 -28.61 -12.24 16.53
C ARG A 822 -27.33 -11.41 16.37
N GLN A 823 -26.16 -12.04 16.29
CA GLN A 823 -24.92 -11.33 16.04
C GLN A 823 -24.85 -10.72 14.65
N GLN A 824 -25.20 -11.48 13.62
CA GLN A 824 -25.23 -10.99 12.25
C GLN A 824 -26.13 -9.74 12.11
N GLN A 825 -27.30 -9.75 12.76
CA GLN A 825 -28.20 -8.59 12.81
C GLN A 825 -27.59 -7.40 13.55
N ARG A 826 -26.94 -7.61 14.70
CA ARG A 826 -26.27 -6.54 15.47
C ARG A 826 -25.11 -5.91 14.70
N GLN A 827 -24.26 -6.73 14.09
CA GLN A 827 -23.15 -6.28 13.24
C GLN A 827 -23.66 -5.45 12.06
N GLN A 828 -24.67 -5.95 11.34
CA GLN A 828 -25.24 -5.25 10.21
C GLN A 828 -25.90 -3.92 10.61
N SER A 829 -26.66 -3.91 11.71
CA SER A 829 -27.27 -2.68 12.25
C SER A 829 -26.21 -1.63 12.58
N LEU A 830 -25.08 -2.04 13.17
CA LEU A 830 -23.98 -1.14 13.44
C LEU A 830 -23.32 -0.62 12.15
N LEU A 831 -22.95 -1.49 11.21
CA LEU A 831 -22.30 -1.08 9.97
C LEU A 831 -23.17 -0.11 9.16
N ASN A 832 -24.49 -0.37 9.08
CA ASN A 832 -25.44 0.52 8.41
C ASN A 832 -25.48 1.92 9.06
N LYS A 833 -25.45 1.99 10.40
CA LYS A 833 -25.39 3.27 11.12
C LYS A 833 -24.10 4.03 10.82
N LEU A 834 -22.97 3.33 10.73
CA LEU A 834 -21.67 3.96 10.47
C LEU A 834 -21.55 4.49 9.05
N GLN A 835 -22.17 3.83 8.07
CA GLN A 835 -22.18 4.30 6.69
C GLN A 835 -23.05 5.54 6.49
N GLN A 836 -24.12 5.69 7.27
CA GLN A 836 -25.01 6.87 7.22
C GLN A 836 -24.41 8.11 7.91
N ALA A 837 -23.43 7.92 8.79
CA ALA A 837 -22.81 8.99 9.57
C ALA A 837 -21.68 9.75 8.83
N VAL A 838 -21.40 9.40 7.57
CA VAL A 838 -20.43 10.11 6.71
C VAL A 838 -21.20 11.21 5.94
N PRO A 839 -21.02 12.51 6.26
CA PRO A 839 -21.67 13.61 5.56
C PRO A 839 -21.19 13.80 4.12
#